data_AF-A0A6A6NRB2-F1
#
_entry.id   AF-A0A6A6NRB2-F1
#
_cell.length_a   1.000
_cell.length_b   1.000
_cell.length_c   1.000
_cell.angle_alpha   90.00
_cell.angle_beta   90.00
_cell.angle_gamma   90.00
#
_symmetry.space_group_name_H-M   'P 1'
#
loop_
_entity.id
_entity.type
_entity.pdbx_description
1 polymer ?
#
loop_
_entity_poly.entity_id
_entity_poly.type
_entity_poly.pdbx_seq_one_letter_code
_entity_poly.pdbx_strand_id
1 'polypeptide(L)'
;MPRKGRSCDCRDGWEGINCNVCAEDAACAPLLPAGVDPVCYKQGLAVKENFQMCNITNRKILDQLKEQIPQATFSCNMESGECNFQFWVDQKESFYCALDECSSRGTFEENQNITEYKCHNIKCRCIPGRMLCGEEGSIDIGEFLKESIKGPASFKAISSDPPSAEDGSIFSEPAMDDLISSIFGDRSIFLDCRSGECLSPMEVPGYERPVKKINTPLIAGVIAGCALFVVAVILLVWYLSRRQMRSRVGPIHLSDDDEEDKLLADHKPAALHFENVSYRINSKQILSGIQGAVHPGELLAIMGASGAGKTTFLDILARKNKRGIIEGDFFVNGEKIADDEFRNVIGFVDQEDTMLPTLTVHETIMDSALLRLPKEMSFAAKEKRVEDVEKQLGIFGIRHQIIGSEEGGGRGISGGEKRRVGIACELVTSPSILFLDEPTSGLDSFNAFNVVECLVNLVKNYKRTVVFTIHQPRSNIVALFDQLILLARGRTVYSGPFSACQGYFDHVGYSCPPGFNIADYLVDLTMHAGTAHAPMDDAQLFGDDSGSGLRTSASSAVAIKSVPSVSNASLGPDSTGSPRDTESLTRPKGKRRTSVKAQQDRQLFTRKRGGASSAASANAAEPGSEPRTDDEASLPDHERGASQQWLRLQRQQGHPPPQILDDPDQLLPPANGSTGTDLDALVAAYAQSDVAATMQSDLRAAVTSAAAANGTALAPPPLPNGEAPSGPPPSASALAPPATAGKIKGYRKVGYVGQFVILSRRTWRNLYRNPMLMLTHYAIAILLAVLIGWLFYGLTDDIKGFQNRLGLFFFVLALFGFSTLTSLTVFASERLLFMRERAKGYYSPLSYFAAKVMFDIVPLRLIPPIILGAIVYPMTGLVPAWPEFFKFLLFLILFNLAAAAICLFVGIVFRNGGVANLIGSLIMLFSLLFSGFFLNHESIPKAAVWLQALSIFHYGFEGIIVNEVKYLSLVDKKYGLDIEVPGSAILSSFGFDVMALWRDVLGLGIFAGVFVILAYVAMHFLLVERR
;
A
#
# COMPACT_ATOMS: atom_id res chain seq x y z
N MET A 1 15.36 -5.26 -70.03
CA MET A 1 13.90 -5.24 -70.28
C MET A 1 13.62 -5.59 -71.74
N PRO A 2 12.54 -6.30 -72.09
CA PRO A 2 12.24 -6.59 -73.49
C PRO A 2 11.66 -5.35 -74.19
N ARG A 3 12.28 -4.94 -75.31
CA ARG A 3 11.80 -3.89 -76.22
C ARG A 3 10.36 -4.19 -76.66
N LYS A 4 9.40 -3.37 -76.26
CA LYS A 4 8.05 -3.32 -76.85
C LYS A 4 7.84 -1.94 -77.47
N GLY A 5 8.50 -1.69 -78.61
CA GLY A 5 8.36 -0.43 -79.34
C GLY A 5 9.59 -0.10 -80.20
N ARG A 6 9.52 1.00 -80.97
CA ARG A 6 10.68 1.61 -81.66
C ARG A 6 11.56 2.44 -80.69
N SER A 7 11.07 2.78 -79.50
CA SER A 7 11.78 3.48 -78.43
C SER A 7 11.87 2.62 -77.16
N CYS A 8 12.92 2.81 -76.37
CA CYS A 8 13.04 2.26 -75.02
C CYS A 8 12.39 3.21 -74.01
N ASP A 9 11.34 2.77 -73.31
CA ASP A 9 10.76 3.52 -72.19
C ASP A 9 11.37 3.05 -70.86
N CYS A 10 11.94 3.99 -70.10
CA CYS A 10 12.52 3.71 -68.79
C CYS A 10 11.44 3.68 -67.70
N ARG A 11 11.75 3.06 -66.55
CA ARG A 11 10.89 3.15 -65.36
C ARG A 11 10.91 4.58 -64.81
N ASP A 12 9.85 4.95 -64.11
CA ASP A 12 9.75 6.23 -63.40
C ASP A 12 11.03 6.50 -62.58
N GLY A 13 11.61 7.69 -62.78
CA GLY A 13 12.83 8.14 -62.12
C GLY A 13 14.15 7.64 -62.74
N TRP A 14 14.13 6.90 -63.85
CA TRP A 14 15.31 6.54 -64.64
C TRP A 14 15.28 7.20 -66.02
N GLU A 15 16.43 7.65 -66.51
CA GLU A 15 16.58 8.26 -67.84
C GLU A 15 17.79 7.71 -68.62
N GLY A 16 17.90 8.13 -69.89
CA GLY A 16 18.93 7.67 -70.83
C GLY A 16 18.53 6.45 -71.67
N ILE A 17 19.26 6.20 -72.77
CA ILE A 17 19.05 5.11 -73.73
C ILE A 17 19.20 3.75 -73.03
N ASN A 18 20.09 3.67 -72.04
CA ASN A 18 20.37 2.48 -71.25
C ASN A 18 19.53 2.40 -69.95
N CYS A 19 18.68 3.40 -69.66
CA CYS A 19 17.88 3.49 -68.42
C CYS A 19 18.69 3.30 -67.13
N ASN A 20 19.90 3.85 -67.09
CA ASN A 20 20.87 3.71 -66.00
C ASN A 20 21.30 5.06 -65.40
N VAL A 21 20.77 6.18 -65.89
CA VAL A 21 20.97 7.49 -65.29
C VAL A 21 19.79 7.75 -64.36
N CYS A 22 20.06 7.94 -63.07
CA CYS A 22 19.00 8.28 -62.12
C CYS A 22 18.52 9.73 -62.35
N ALA A 23 17.22 9.96 -62.27
CA ALA A 23 16.60 11.28 -62.35
C ALA A 23 15.96 11.72 -61.01
N GLU A 24 15.53 10.76 -60.21
CA GLU A 24 14.88 11.00 -58.90
C GLU A 24 15.47 10.08 -57.82
N ASP A 25 15.51 10.56 -56.59
CA ASP A 25 16.04 9.82 -55.42
C ASP A 25 15.29 8.50 -55.20
N ALA A 26 13.97 8.48 -55.38
CA ALA A 26 13.14 7.28 -55.17
C ALA A 26 13.53 6.11 -56.10
N ALA A 27 14.08 6.40 -57.28
CA ALA A 27 14.49 5.40 -58.26
C ALA A 27 15.66 4.53 -57.76
N CYS A 28 16.48 5.09 -56.86
CA CYS A 28 17.66 4.46 -56.29
C CYS A 28 17.34 3.55 -55.08
N ALA A 29 16.13 3.61 -54.52
CA ALA A 29 15.74 2.82 -53.35
C ALA A 29 16.00 1.30 -53.46
N PRO A 30 15.74 0.63 -54.62
CA PRO A 30 15.97 -0.81 -54.74
C PRO A 30 17.44 -1.22 -54.81
N LEU A 31 18.36 -0.28 -55.04
CA LEU A 31 19.80 -0.53 -55.19
C LEU A 31 20.57 -0.37 -53.88
N LEU A 32 19.91 0.12 -52.82
CA LEU A 32 20.50 0.35 -51.49
C LEU A 32 19.95 -0.64 -50.44
N PRO A 33 20.70 -0.89 -49.34
CA PRO A 33 20.21 -1.69 -48.22
C PRO A 33 18.94 -1.11 -47.59
N ALA A 34 18.09 -1.97 -47.03
CA ALA A 34 16.84 -1.55 -46.40
C ALA A 34 17.08 -0.57 -45.22
N GLY A 35 16.44 0.59 -45.27
CA GLY A 35 16.51 1.62 -44.21
C GLY A 35 17.48 2.77 -44.47
N VAL A 36 18.09 2.84 -45.65
CA VAL A 36 18.93 3.97 -46.08
C VAL A 36 18.13 4.86 -47.04
N ASP A 37 18.12 6.17 -46.80
CA ASP A 37 17.48 7.13 -47.71
C ASP A 37 18.27 7.20 -49.02
N PRO A 38 17.66 6.92 -50.18
CA PRO A 38 18.37 6.94 -51.45
C PRO A 38 18.63 8.37 -51.92
N VAL A 39 19.79 8.61 -52.54
CA VAL A 39 20.12 9.89 -53.17
C VAL A 39 20.59 9.64 -54.61
N CYS A 40 19.97 10.34 -55.55
CA CYS A 40 20.44 10.41 -56.93
C CYS A 40 21.48 11.54 -57.05
N TYR A 41 22.75 11.17 -57.09
CA TYR A 41 23.85 12.10 -57.25
C TYR A 41 24.02 12.47 -58.72
N LYS A 42 23.67 13.73 -59.04
CA LYS A 42 23.62 14.25 -60.42
C LYS A 42 24.87 14.99 -60.88
N GLN A 43 25.97 14.90 -60.14
CA GLN A 43 27.22 15.56 -60.56
C GLN A 43 28.05 14.62 -61.45
N GLY A 44 28.96 15.21 -62.22
CA GLY A 44 29.76 14.49 -63.21
C GLY A 44 30.88 13.64 -62.62
N LEU A 45 31.20 13.76 -61.33
CA LEU A 45 32.27 13.02 -60.64
C LEU A 45 31.83 11.60 -60.28
N ALA A 46 32.67 10.60 -60.54
CA ALA A 46 32.39 9.22 -60.16
C ALA A 46 32.77 8.94 -58.71
N VAL A 47 31.84 8.39 -57.94
CA VAL A 47 32.10 7.93 -56.57
C VAL A 47 32.24 6.41 -56.53
N LYS A 48 31.30 5.67 -57.14
CA LYS A 48 31.38 4.22 -57.41
C LYS A 48 31.26 3.95 -58.91
N GLU A 49 30.14 4.33 -59.51
CA GLU A 49 29.84 4.13 -60.92
C GLU A 49 28.95 5.25 -61.46
N ASN A 50 29.53 6.14 -62.27
CA ASN A 50 28.83 7.28 -62.83
C ASN A 50 28.33 6.96 -64.24
N PHE A 51 27.05 7.22 -64.50
CA PHE A 51 26.46 7.12 -65.83
C PHE A 51 26.07 8.50 -66.35
N GLN A 52 26.52 8.83 -67.55
CA GLN A 52 26.24 10.09 -68.23
C GLN A 52 25.57 9.83 -69.58
N MET A 53 24.47 10.53 -69.80
CA MET A 53 23.77 10.59 -71.08
C MET A 53 23.97 11.97 -71.70
N CYS A 54 24.48 12.01 -72.93
CA CYS A 54 24.88 13.21 -73.61
C CYS A 54 24.18 13.38 -74.96
N ASN A 55 23.74 14.61 -75.27
CA ASN A 55 23.35 15.02 -76.61
C ASN A 55 24.55 15.67 -77.32
N ILE A 56 24.75 15.36 -78.60
CA ILE A 56 25.85 15.96 -79.38
C ILE A 56 25.42 17.34 -79.90
N THR A 57 26.22 18.37 -79.63
CA THR A 57 25.86 19.78 -79.91
C THR A 57 26.63 20.39 -81.09
N ASN A 58 27.58 19.66 -81.68
CA ASN A 58 28.29 20.08 -82.90
C ASN A 58 27.30 20.35 -84.05
N ARG A 59 27.19 21.62 -84.48
CA ARG A 59 26.23 22.04 -85.52
C ARG A 59 26.40 21.27 -86.83
N LYS A 60 27.63 21.02 -87.26
CA LYS A 60 27.89 20.35 -88.54
C LYS A 60 27.62 18.84 -88.50
N ILE A 61 27.75 18.22 -87.33
CA ILE A 61 27.34 16.82 -87.13
C ILE A 61 25.81 16.74 -87.20
N LEU A 62 25.10 17.68 -86.58
CA LEU A 62 23.64 17.77 -86.64
C LEU A 62 23.13 18.02 -88.08
N ASP A 63 23.77 18.93 -88.83
CA ASP A 63 23.41 19.24 -90.22
C ASP A 63 23.58 18.03 -91.16
N GLN A 64 24.62 17.21 -90.93
CA GLN A 64 24.91 16.04 -91.77
C GLN A 64 23.97 14.85 -91.48
N LEU A 65 23.47 14.72 -90.25
CA LEU A 65 22.57 13.66 -89.82
C LEU A 65 21.07 13.96 -90.04
N LYS A 66 20.73 15.19 -90.46
CA LYS A 66 19.38 15.63 -90.80
C LYS A 66 18.35 15.36 -89.68
N GLU A 67 17.45 14.41 -89.88
CA GLU A 67 16.39 14.05 -88.92
C GLU A 67 16.85 13.03 -87.86
N GLN A 68 18.04 12.43 -88.02
CA GLN A 68 18.56 11.44 -87.08
C GLN A 68 19.16 12.13 -85.85
N ILE A 69 18.91 11.57 -84.66
CA ILE A 69 19.35 12.16 -83.38
C ILE A 69 20.67 11.52 -82.94
N PRO A 70 21.80 12.27 -82.94
CA PRO A 70 23.07 11.80 -82.40
C PRO A 70 23.15 11.97 -80.88
N GLN A 71 23.48 10.90 -80.17
CA GLN A 71 23.65 10.89 -78.72
C GLN A 71 24.91 10.10 -78.34
N ALA A 72 25.45 10.36 -77.15
CA ALA A 72 26.57 9.61 -76.62
C ALA A 72 26.30 9.21 -75.16
N THR A 73 26.84 8.07 -74.75
CA THR A 73 26.87 7.66 -73.34
C THR A 73 28.30 7.57 -72.86
N PHE A 74 28.55 8.09 -71.67
CA PHE A 74 29.82 7.94 -70.97
C PHE A 74 29.56 7.32 -69.60
N SER A 75 30.17 6.19 -69.30
CA SER A 75 30.03 5.53 -68.00
C SER A 75 31.40 5.22 -67.43
N CYS A 76 31.63 5.48 -66.15
CA CYS A 76 32.92 5.16 -65.54
C CYS A 76 32.77 4.53 -64.15
N ASN A 77 33.53 3.47 -63.90
CA ASN A 77 33.56 2.76 -62.64
C ASN A 77 34.88 3.06 -61.90
N MET A 78 34.77 3.59 -60.69
CA MET A 78 35.91 4.08 -59.90
C MET A 78 36.77 2.94 -59.31
N GLU A 79 36.17 1.79 -59.00
CA GLU A 79 36.89 0.65 -58.40
C GLU A 79 37.76 -0.09 -59.42
N SER A 80 37.22 -0.29 -60.63
CA SER A 80 37.94 -0.94 -61.73
C SER A 80 38.85 0.01 -62.52
N GLY A 81 38.60 1.32 -62.47
CA GLY A 81 39.31 2.30 -63.29
C GLY A 81 39.00 2.19 -64.79
N GLU A 82 37.86 1.58 -65.14
CA GLU A 82 37.39 1.39 -66.50
C GLU A 82 36.26 2.40 -66.81
N CYS A 83 36.37 3.10 -67.94
CA CYS A 83 35.29 3.92 -68.49
C CYS A 83 34.87 3.41 -69.88
N ASN A 84 33.65 3.72 -70.31
CA ASN A 84 33.14 3.37 -71.63
C ASN A 84 32.50 4.60 -72.28
N PHE A 85 32.83 4.84 -73.54
CA PHE A 85 32.20 5.85 -74.38
C PHE A 85 31.46 5.15 -75.53
N GLN A 86 30.18 5.43 -75.72
CA GLN A 86 29.40 4.84 -76.81
C GLN A 86 28.69 5.94 -77.61
N PHE A 87 28.67 5.79 -78.93
CA PHE A 87 28.02 6.72 -79.84
C PHE A 87 26.76 6.09 -80.43
N TRP A 88 25.67 6.85 -80.43
CA TRP A 88 24.34 6.40 -80.81
C TRP A 88 23.75 7.32 -81.88
N VAL A 89 23.04 6.74 -82.84
CA VAL A 89 22.21 7.46 -83.81
C VAL A 89 20.82 6.84 -83.78
N ASP A 90 19.78 7.63 -83.51
CA ASP A 90 18.40 7.13 -83.34
C ASP A 90 18.29 5.92 -82.38
N GLN A 91 18.97 6.01 -81.23
CA GLN A 91 19.03 4.95 -80.20
C GLN A 91 19.64 3.62 -80.71
N LYS A 92 20.38 3.65 -81.81
CA LYS A 92 21.18 2.54 -82.33
C LYS A 92 22.65 2.85 -82.13
N GLU A 93 23.34 1.98 -81.41
CA GLU A 93 24.79 2.08 -81.20
C GLU A 93 25.51 1.95 -82.55
N SER A 94 26.39 2.90 -82.86
CA SER A 94 27.25 2.88 -84.05
C SER A 94 28.61 2.31 -83.69
N PHE A 95 29.28 2.89 -82.71
CA PHE A 95 30.57 2.42 -82.21
C PHE A 95 30.68 2.65 -80.70
N TYR A 96 31.56 1.89 -80.07
CA TYR A 96 31.91 2.07 -78.67
C TYR A 96 33.41 2.03 -78.48
N CYS A 97 33.88 2.67 -77.42
CA CYS A 97 35.26 2.73 -76.99
C CYS A 97 35.34 2.33 -75.52
N ALA A 98 36.11 1.29 -75.24
CA ALA A 98 36.49 0.92 -73.87
C ALA A 98 37.76 1.71 -73.50
N LEU A 99 37.76 2.32 -72.32
CA LEU A 99 38.85 3.10 -71.78
C LEU A 99 39.33 2.47 -70.47
N ASP A 100 40.64 2.32 -70.34
CA ASP A 100 41.28 1.62 -69.23
C ASP A 100 42.35 2.55 -68.61
N GLU A 101 42.71 2.31 -67.34
CA GLU A 101 43.66 3.17 -66.58
C GLU A 101 43.18 4.63 -66.49
N CYS A 102 41.90 4.79 -66.15
CA CYS A 102 41.23 6.07 -66.01
C CYS A 102 41.40 6.67 -64.61
N SER A 103 41.60 7.98 -64.57
CA SER A 103 41.60 8.79 -63.35
C SER A 103 40.57 9.91 -63.47
N SER A 104 39.75 10.11 -62.43
CA SER A 104 38.75 11.18 -62.37
C SER A 104 39.16 12.26 -61.37
N ARG A 105 39.00 13.53 -61.72
CA ARG A 105 39.24 14.69 -60.86
C ARG A 105 38.06 15.65 -60.93
N GLY A 106 37.55 16.05 -59.78
CA GLY A 106 36.56 17.12 -59.64
C GLY A 106 37.17 18.35 -58.98
N THR A 107 36.92 19.53 -59.53
CA THR A 107 37.19 20.82 -58.87
C THR A 107 35.87 21.58 -58.75
N PHE A 108 35.47 21.84 -57.51
CA PHE A 108 34.23 22.50 -57.15
C PHE A 108 34.55 23.90 -56.63
N GLU A 109 34.34 24.92 -57.46
CA GLU A 109 34.47 26.33 -57.10
C GLU A 109 33.07 26.91 -56.81
N GLU A 110 32.98 28.06 -56.13
CA GLU A 110 31.69 28.64 -55.71
C GLU A 110 30.69 28.84 -56.86
N ASN A 111 31.18 29.08 -58.08
CA ASN A 111 30.34 29.36 -59.26
C ASN A 111 30.55 28.36 -60.42
N GLN A 112 31.46 27.38 -60.28
CA GLN A 112 31.82 26.48 -61.38
C GLN A 112 32.24 25.09 -60.87
N ASN A 113 31.60 24.06 -61.40
CA ASN A 113 31.93 22.66 -61.18
C ASN A 113 32.60 22.09 -62.44
N ILE A 114 33.85 21.68 -62.30
CA ILE A 114 34.61 21.05 -63.39
C ILE A 114 34.88 19.61 -63.01
N THR A 115 34.53 18.69 -63.91
CA THR A 115 34.88 17.28 -63.80
C THR A 115 35.76 16.87 -64.98
N GLU A 116 36.86 16.19 -64.72
CA GLU A 116 37.83 15.76 -65.74
C GLU A 116 38.18 14.27 -65.54
N TYR A 117 38.03 13.49 -66.60
CA TYR A 117 38.45 12.09 -66.69
C TYR A 117 39.62 12.00 -67.67
N LYS A 118 40.70 11.32 -67.26
CA LYS A 118 41.88 11.06 -68.08
C LYS A 118 42.18 9.57 -68.10
N CYS A 119 42.14 8.98 -69.28
CA CYS A 119 42.38 7.57 -69.50
C CYS A 119 43.60 7.38 -70.40
N HIS A 120 44.51 6.48 -70.00
CA HIS A 120 45.73 6.24 -70.75
C HIS A 120 45.47 5.40 -72.00
N ASN A 121 44.61 4.39 -71.88
CA ASN A 121 44.32 3.44 -72.96
C ASN A 121 42.89 3.61 -73.45
N ILE A 122 42.70 3.48 -74.76
CA ILE A 122 41.39 3.47 -75.41
C ILE A 122 41.38 2.44 -76.54
N LYS A 123 40.31 1.66 -76.64
CA LYS A 123 40.08 0.69 -77.71
C LYS A 123 38.67 0.84 -78.24
N CYS A 124 38.56 1.26 -79.50
CA CYS A 124 37.27 1.47 -80.15
C CYS A 124 36.90 0.32 -81.09
N ARG A 125 35.60 0.07 -81.24
CA ARG A 125 35.04 -0.93 -82.15
C ARG A 125 33.77 -0.40 -82.82
N CYS A 126 33.74 -0.48 -84.14
CA CYS A 126 32.55 -0.23 -84.96
C CYS A 126 31.58 -1.43 -84.94
N ILE A 127 30.29 -1.15 -84.96
CA ILE A 127 29.23 -2.16 -85.16
C ILE A 127 28.89 -2.20 -86.66
N PRO A 128 29.15 -3.31 -87.36
CA PRO A 128 28.96 -3.38 -88.81
C PRO A 128 27.52 -3.10 -89.24
N GLY A 129 27.35 -2.37 -90.35
CA GLY A 129 26.05 -2.06 -90.94
C GLY A 129 25.26 -0.99 -90.18
N ARG A 130 25.96 -0.14 -89.40
CA ARG A 130 25.39 1.02 -88.70
C ARG A 130 25.90 2.31 -89.31
N MET A 131 25.20 3.41 -89.07
CA MET A 131 25.64 4.75 -89.45
C MET A 131 27.06 5.00 -88.93
N LEU A 132 27.96 5.43 -89.81
CA LEU A 132 29.41 5.58 -89.59
C LEU A 132 30.25 4.28 -89.60
N CYS A 133 29.60 3.12 -89.74
CA CYS A 133 30.21 1.79 -89.67
C CYS A 133 29.70 0.88 -90.80
N GLY A 134 29.58 1.41 -92.03
CA GLY A 134 29.25 0.64 -93.23
C GLY A 134 27.76 0.60 -93.62
N GLU A 135 26.90 1.48 -93.10
CA GLU A 135 25.54 1.69 -93.61
C GLU A 135 25.55 2.46 -94.94
N GLU A 136 24.71 2.06 -95.90
CA GLU A 136 24.63 2.69 -97.23
C GLU A 136 24.27 4.18 -97.12
N GLY A 137 25.13 5.06 -97.66
CA GLY A 137 24.98 6.51 -97.56
C GLY A 137 25.71 7.17 -96.37
N SER A 138 26.49 6.40 -95.60
CA SER A 138 27.33 6.89 -94.49
C SER A 138 28.82 6.70 -94.76
N ILE A 139 29.68 7.51 -94.12
CA ILE A 139 31.15 7.38 -94.19
C ILE A 139 31.57 6.26 -93.22
N ASP A 140 32.19 5.19 -93.69
CA ASP A 140 32.68 4.11 -92.83
C ASP A 140 34.03 4.48 -92.18
N ILE A 141 34.03 4.64 -90.86
CA ILE A 141 35.23 4.92 -90.05
C ILE A 141 35.73 3.69 -89.30
N GLY A 142 35.21 2.48 -89.60
CA GLY A 142 35.50 1.27 -88.81
C GLY A 142 36.98 0.85 -88.78
N GLU A 143 37.71 1.02 -89.89
CA GLU A 143 39.16 0.75 -89.94
C GLU A 143 39.95 1.81 -89.18
N PHE A 144 39.55 3.09 -89.32
CA PHE A 144 40.14 4.21 -88.59
C PHE A 144 40.02 4.05 -87.06
N LEU A 145 38.82 3.70 -86.57
CA LEU A 145 38.57 3.47 -85.13
C LEU A 145 39.47 2.36 -84.56
N LYS A 146 39.88 1.40 -85.38
CA LYS A 146 40.68 0.24 -84.97
C LYS A 146 42.19 0.50 -84.99
N GLU A 147 42.68 1.26 -85.97
CA GLU A 147 44.12 1.42 -86.21
C GLU A 147 44.70 2.74 -85.70
N SER A 148 43.90 3.82 -85.70
CA SER A 148 44.37 5.19 -85.43
C SER A 148 44.15 5.63 -83.99
N ILE A 149 43.11 5.13 -83.32
CA ILE A 149 42.79 5.51 -81.94
C ILE A 149 43.64 4.69 -80.95
N LYS A 150 44.54 5.36 -80.24
CA LYS A 150 45.45 4.72 -79.27
C LYS A 150 45.51 5.42 -77.92
N GLY A 151 44.92 6.62 -77.80
CA GLY A 151 44.92 7.40 -76.57
C GLY A 151 46.17 8.29 -76.41
N PRO A 152 46.25 9.09 -75.33
CA PRO A 152 45.30 9.14 -74.21
C PRO A 152 43.99 9.87 -74.58
N ALA A 153 42.89 9.46 -73.96
CA ALA A 153 41.58 10.07 -74.13
C ALA A 153 41.17 10.85 -72.87
N SER A 154 40.45 11.94 -73.06
CA SER A 154 39.94 12.77 -71.97
C SER A 154 38.47 13.13 -72.14
N PHE A 155 37.74 13.14 -71.03
CA PHE A 155 36.37 13.61 -70.97
C PHE A 155 36.27 14.70 -69.91
N LYS A 156 35.91 15.91 -70.31
CA LYS A 156 35.84 17.07 -69.41
C LYS A 156 34.44 17.69 -69.46
N ALA A 157 33.81 17.85 -68.31
CA ALA A 157 32.50 18.48 -68.14
C ALA A 157 32.62 19.72 -67.27
N ILE A 158 32.03 20.84 -67.72
CA ILE A 158 31.98 22.12 -67.01
C ILE A 158 30.52 22.51 -66.84
N SER A 159 30.14 22.85 -65.60
CA SER A 159 28.81 23.35 -65.26
C SER A 159 28.96 24.57 -64.34
N SER A 160 28.38 25.70 -64.72
CA SER A 160 28.44 26.95 -63.96
C SER A 160 27.04 27.38 -63.48
N ASP A 161 26.98 28.10 -62.35
CA ASP A 161 25.73 28.74 -61.88
C ASP A 161 26.02 30.21 -61.53
N PRO A 162 25.54 31.21 -62.31
CA PRO A 162 24.68 31.10 -63.50
C PRO A 162 25.37 30.51 -64.75
N PRO A 163 24.60 30.00 -65.73
CA PRO A 163 25.16 29.29 -66.88
C PRO A 163 26.07 30.18 -67.75
N SER A 164 27.24 29.63 -68.09
CA SER A 164 28.30 30.28 -68.87
C SER A 164 28.34 29.75 -70.30
N ALA A 165 28.95 30.52 -71.22
CA ALA A 165 29.20 30.06 -72.58
C ALA A 165 30.25 28.91 -72.66
N GLU A 166 30.99 28.69 -71.57
CA GLU A 166 31.96 27.58 -71.44
C GLU A 166 31.33 26.30 -70.86
N ASP A 167 30.04 26.32 -70.53
CA ASP A 167 29.33 25.15 -70.03
C ASP A 167 29.13 24.11 -71.14
N GLY A 168 29.30 22.85 -70.77
CA GLY A 168 29.25 21.72 -71.68
C GLY A 168 30.29 20.66 -71.36
N SER A 169 30.22 19.56 -72.09
CA SER A 169 31.12 18.43 -71.97
C SER A 169 31.89 18.24 -73.28
N ILE A 170 33.14 17.83 -73.18
CA ILE A 170 34.05 17.63 -74.31
C ILE A 170 34.70 16.27 -74.17
N PHE A 171 34.57 15.46 -75.21
CA PHE A 171 35.37 14.25 -75.38
C PHE A 171 36.48 14.53 -76.40
N SER A 172 37.73 14.28 -76.01
CA SER A 172 38.92 14.57 -76.81
C SER A 172 39.87 13.36 -76.84
N GLU A 173 40.27 13.00 -78.06
CA GLU A 173 41.31 12.02 -78.37
C GLU A 173 42.03 12.52 -79.62
N PRO A 174 43.38 12.54 -79.68
CA PRO A 174 44.10 13.25 -80.73
C PRO A 174 43.75 12.84 -82.16
N ALA A 175 43.64 11.54 -82.45
CA ALA A 175 43.31 11.07 -83.80
C ALA A 175 41.84 11.36 -84.14
N MET A 176 40.93 11.16 -83.19
CA MET A 176 39.52 11.50 -83.34
C MET A 176 39.32 13.00 -83.58
N ASP A 177 39.99 13.86 -82.82
CA ASP A 177 39.93 15.32 -82.95
C ASP A 177 40.42 15.77 -84.34
N ASP A 178 41.50 15.15 -84.86
CA ASP A 178 41.99 15.39 -86.22
C ASP A 178 40.98 14.96 -87.29
N LEU A 179 40.29 13.83 -87.11
CA LEU A 179 39.21 13.39 -87.98
C LEU A 179 38.02 14.37 -87.94
N ILE A 180 37.62 14.79 -86.74
CA ILE A 180 36.51 15.71 -86.56
C ILE A 180 36.85 17.09 -87.16
N SER A 181 38.08 17.55 -87.00
CA SER A 181 38.57 18.80 -87.58
C SER A 181 38.67 18.73 -89.12
N SER A 182 39.08 17.60 -89.69
CA SER A 182 39.21 17.45 -91.14
C SER A 182 37.87 17.23 -91.87
N ILE A 183 36.93 16.49 -91.26
CA ILE A 183 35.63 16.17 -91.87
C ILE A 183 34.58 17.23 -91.52
N PHE A 184 34.49 17.61 -90.25
CA PHE A 184 33.48 18.52 -89.75
C PHE A 184 34.05 19.91 -89.45
N GLY A 185 35.35 20.11 -89.23
CA GLY A 185 35.90 21.45 -88.95
C GLY A 185 35.53 21.98 -87.56
N ASP A 186 35.25 21.09 -86.63
CA ASP A 186 35.16 21.36 -85.18
C ASP A 186 36.41 20.79 -84.50
N ARG A 187 36.82 21.33 -83.35
CA ARG A 187 38.07 20.91 -82.69
C ARG A 187 37.96 19.57 -81.95
N SER A 188 36.78 19.27 -81.43
CA SER A 188 36.47 18.06 -80.66
C SER A 188 34.96 17.80 -80.69
N ILE A 189 34.51 16.73 -80.03
CA ILE A 189 33.09 16.41 -79.85
C ILE A 189 32.56 17.22 -78.65
N PHE A 190 31.69 18.18 -78.93
CA PHE A 190 30.93 18.95 -77.95
C PHE A 190 29.64 18.21 -77.58
N LEU A 191 29.42 18.08 -76.28
CA LEU A 191 28.38 17.28 -75.67
C LEU A 191 27.64 18.11 -74.61
N ASP A 192 26.34 17.88 -74.48
CA ASP A 192 25.54 18.35 -73.36
C ASP A 192 25.06 17.14 -72.56
N CYS A 193 25.63 16.95 -71.37
CA CYS A 193 25.56 15.70 -70.61
C CYS A 193 24.79 15.86 -69.30
N ARG A 194 23.98 14.85 -68.99
CA ARG A 194 23.33 14.66 -67.69
C ARG A 194 23.86 13.40 -67.05
N SER A 195 24.33 13.53 -65.81
CA SER A 195 24.89 12.41 -65.05
C SER A 195 23.96 11.99 -63.91
N GLY A 196 24.09 10.74 -63.50
CA GLY A 196 23.31 10.18 -62.40
C GLY A 196 23.99 8.93 -61.85
N GLU A 197 24.16 8.92 -60.54
CA GLU A 197 24.66 7.78 -59.77
C GLU A 197 23.82 7.62 -58.49
N CYS A 198 23.51 6.39 -58.11
CA CYS A 198 22.76 6.10 -56.89
C CYS A 198 23.71 5.95 -55.69
N LEU A 199 23.64 6.90 -54.76
CA LEU A 199 24.47 6.93 -53.56
C LEU A 199 23.62 6.93 -52.29
N SER A 200 24.21 6.49 -51.19
CA SER A 200 23.68 6.84 -49.86
C SER A 200 24.02 8.30 -49.53
N PRO A 201 23.28 8.97 -48.63
CA PRO A 201 23.50 10.39 -48.32
C PRO A 201 24.91 10.65 -47.81
N MET A 202 25.54 9.65 -47.19
CA MET A 202 26.90 9.71 -46.66
C MET A 202 28.00 9.57 -47.70
N GLU A 203 27.69 8.95 -48.83
CA GLU A 203 28.66 8.76 -49.92
C GLU A 203 28.71 9.99 -50.84
N VAL A 204 27.81 10.96 -50.65
CA VAL A 204 27.80 12.23 -51.38
C VAL A 204 29.01 13.08 -50.94
N PRO A 205 29.90 13.47 -51.87
CA PRO A 205 31.04 14.34 -51.55
C PRO A 205 30.58 15.67 -50.93
N GLY A 206 31.14 16.03 -49.78
CA GLY A 206 30.81 17.27 -49.07
C GLY A 206 29.60 17.19 -48.12
N TYR A 207 29.02 16.00 -47.90
CA TYR A 207 27.93 15.82 -46.94
C TYR A 207 28.43 15.91 -45.49
N GLU A 208 28.01 16.96 -44.76
CA GLU A 208 28.15 17.04 -43.31
C GLU A 208 26.83 16.64 -42.64
N ARG A 209 26.87 15.62 -41.77
CA ARG A 209 25.67 15.19 -41.03
C ARG A 209 25.11 16.35 -40.20
N PRO A 210 23.78 16.60 -40.24
CA PRO A 210 23.18 17.61 -39.38
C PRO A 210 23.37 17.23 -37.91
N VAL A 211 24.14 18.04 -37.16
CA VAL A 211 24.27 17.90 -35.70
C VAL A 211 22.88 18.07 -35.08
N LYS A 212 22.46 17.15 -34.20
CA LYS A 212 21.21 17.26 -33.43
C LYS A 212 21.20 18.60 -32.69
N LYS A 213 20.49 19.60 -33.24
CA LYS A 213 20.30 20.89 -32.56
C LYS A 213 19.36 20.66 -31.38
N ILE A 214 19.92 20.70 -30.18
CA ILE A 214 19.16 20.67 -28.95
C ILE A 214 18.29 21.92 -28.92
N ASN A 215 16.97 21.76 -29.05
CA ASN A 215 16.01 22.85 -28.92
C ASN A 215 15.89 23.26 -27.44
N THR A 216 16.89 23.99 -26.94
CA THR A 216 16.88 24.64 -25.63
C THR A 216 15.59 25.40 -25.28
N PRO A 217 14.88 26.10 -26.20
CA PRO A 217 13.59 26.71 -25.87
C PRO A 217 12.47 25.69 -25.63
N LEU A 218 12.50 24.53 -26.30
CA LEU A 218 11.51 23.46 -26.10
C LEU A 218 11.73 22.78 -24.74
N ILE A 219 12.98 22.59 -24.33
CA ILE A 219 13.34 22.06 -23.00
C ILE A 219 12.90 23.03 -21.90
N ALA A 220 13.18 24.33 -22.05
CA ALA A 220 12.72 25.35 -21.11
C ALA A 220 11.19 25.42 -21.05
N GLY A 221 10.51 25.28 -22.19
CA GLY A 221 9.06 25.21 -22.29
C GLY A 221 8.45 23.98 -21.60
N VAL A 222 9.07 22.81 -21.72
CA VAL A 222 8.61 21.58 -21.05
C VAL A 222 8.83 21.68 -19.53
N ILE A 223 9.99 22.18 -19.08
CA ILE A 223 10.26 22.39 -17.65
C ILE A 223 9.28 23.40 -17.05
N ALA A 224 9.07 24.53 -17.72
CA ALA A 224 8.10 25.54 -17.30
C ALA A 224 6.66 25.01 -17.35
N GLY A 225 6.31 24.20 -18.36
CA GLY A 225 5.02 23.54 -18.50
C GLY A 225 4.75 22.52 -17.41
N CYS A 226 5.73 21.68 -17.06
CA CYS A 226 5.63 20.73 -15.94
C CYS A 226 5.53 21.46 -14.60
N ALA A 227 6.32 22.52 -14.39
CA ALA A 227 6.23 23.34 -13.18
C ALA A 227 4.86 24.04 -13.04
N LEU A 228 4.35 24.64 -14.13
CA LEU A 228 3.02 25.25 -14.19
C LEU A 228 1.91 24.21 -14.02
N PHE A 229 2.05 23.01 -14.59
CA PHE A 229 1.09 21.93 -14.41
C PHE A 229 1.04 21.46 -12.96
N VAL A 230 2.19 21.31 -12.30
CA VAL A 230 2.24 20.95 -10.88
C VAL A 230 1.59 22.05 -10.02
N VAL A 231 1.87 23.32 -10.29
CA VAL A 231 1.23 24.45 -9.60
C VAL A 231 -0.27 24.48 -9.86
N ALA A 232 -0.71 24.27 -11.11
CA ALA A 232 -2.12 24.22 -11.49
C ALA A 232 -2.84 23.03 -10.85
N VAL A 233 -2.20 21.86 -10.76
CA VAL A 233 -2.73 20.70 -10.04
C VAL A 233 -2.83 21.00 -8.57
N ILE A 234 -1.81 21.59 -7.93
CA ILE A 234 -1.86 22.00 -6.52
C ILE A 234 -2.99 23.01 -6.27
N LEU A 235 -3.14 24.01 -7.16
CA LEU A 235 -4.20 25.02 -7.08
C LEU A 235 -5.59 24.44 -7.35
N LEU A 236 -5.72 23.48 -8.28
CA LEU A 236 -6.97 22.78 -8.58
C LEU A 236 -7.36 21.87 -7.42
N VAL A 237 -6.42 21.11 -6.87
CA VAL A 237 -6.53 20.28 -5.65
C VAL A 237 -6.99 21.16 -4.50
N TRP A 238 -6.33 22.29 -4.27
CA TRP A 238 -6.70 23.27 -3.25
C TRP A 238 -8.09 23.89 -3.50
N TYR A 239 -8.40 24.25 -4.75
CA TYR A 239 -9.69 24.83 -5.17
C TYR A 239 -10.83 23.84 -5.01
N LEU A 240 -10.68 22.59 -5.47
CA LEU A 240 -11.65 21.52 -5.34
C LEU A 240 -11.85 21.13 -3.87
N SER A 241 -10.78 21.09 -3.08
CA SER A 241 -10.85 20.87 -1.64
C SER A 241 -11.60 21.98 -0.90
N ARG A 242 -11.43 23.24 -1.31
CA ARG A 242 -12.24 24.34 -0.77
C ARG A 242 -13.68 24.32 -1.30
N ARG A 243 -13.90 23.93 -2.56
CA ARG A 243 -15.24 23.87 -3.18
C ARG A 243 -16.08 22.72 -2.63
N GLN A 244 -15.48 21.58 -2.30
CA GLN A 244 -16.17 20.45 -1.69
C GLN A 244 -16.59 20.72 -0.23
N MET A 245 -15.82 21.55 0.50
CA MET A 245 -16.26 22.13 1.78
C MET A 245 -17.47 23.07 1.60
N ARG A 246 -17.52 23.85 0.51
CA ARG A 246 -18.65 24.77 0.22
C ARG A 246 -19.91 24.05 -0.30
N SER A 247 -19.75 22.95 -1.03
CA SER A 247 -20.85 22.19 -1.63
C SER A 247 -21.58 21.25 -0.65
N ARG A 248 -21.09 21.13 0.59
CA ARG A 248 -21.75 20.36 1.67
C ARG A 248 -22.86 21.14 2.40
N VAL A 249 -23.17 22.36 1.94
CA VAL A 249 -24.33 23.14 2.39
C VAL A 249 -25.33 23.22 1.23
N GLY A 250 -25.94 22.08 0.90
CA GLY A 250 -27.15 22.04 0.09
C GLY A 250 -28.37 22.03 1.01
N PRO A 251 -29.52 22.60 0.60
CA PRO A 251 -30.75 22.53 1.38
C PRO A 251 -31.15 21.07 1.57
N ILE A 252 -31.30 20.67 2.83
CA ILE A 252 -31.76 19.33 3.22
C ILE A 252 -33.22 19.21 2.77
N HIS A 253 -33.47 18.32 1.80
CA HIS A 253 -34.82 17.94 1.40
C HIS A 253 -35.31 16.87 2.38
N LEU A 254 -36.06 17.29 3.41
CA LEU A 254 -36.82 16.39 4.28
C LEU A 254 -37.97 15.82 3.45
N SER A 255 -37.89 14.55 3.05
CA SER A 255 -39.06 13.80 2.59
C SER A 255 -39.83 13.30 3.82
N ASP A 256 -41.10 13.69 3.92
CA ASP A 256 -42.06 13.25 4.95
C ASP A 256 -42.52 11.79 4.72
N ASP A 257 -41.59 10.87 4.49
CA ASP A 257 -41.91 9.45 4.31
C ASP A 257 -41.77 8.71 5.65
N ASP A 258 -42.86 8.68 6.43
CA ASP A 258 -43.04 7.94 7.69
C ASP A 258 -42.73 6.42 7.58
N GLU A 259 -42.51 5.89 6.37
CA GLU A 259 -42.11 4.50 6.13
C GLU A 259 -40.58 4.27 6.21
N GLU A 260 -39.74 5.25 5.88
CA GLU A 260 -38.27 5.11 6.03
C GLU A 260 -37.85 5.17 7.52
N ASP A 261 -38.55 5.97 8.32
CA ASP A 261 -38.35 6.05 9.78
C ASP A 261 -38.83 4.77 10.51
N LYS A 262 -39.81 4.04 9.97
CA LYS A 262 -40.28 2.74 10.52
C LYS A 262 -39.33 1.57 10.29
N LEU A 263 -38.44 1.64 9.28
CA LEU A 263 -37.41 0.61 9.06
C LEU A 263 -36.32 0.61 10.15
N LEU A 264 -36.29 1.63 11.01
CA LEU A 264 -35.25 1.86 12.01
C LEU A 264 -35.79 2.15 13.41
N ALA A 265 -37.12 2.11 13.59
CA ALA A 265 -37.77 2.31 14.87
C ALA A 265 -37.58 1.08 15.77
N ASP A 266 -36.87 1.32 16.87
CA ASP A 266 -36.62 0.46 18.04
C ASP A 266 -35.76 -0.79 17.82
N HIS A 267 -34.54 -0.72 18.37
CA HIS A 267 -33.90 -1.94 18.87
C HIS A 267 -34.88 -2.58 19.85
N LYS A 268 -35.22 -3.85 19.65
CA LYS A 268 -36.09 -4.55 20.61
C LYS A 268 -35.31 -4.72 21.91
N PRO A 269 -35.83 -4.23 23.07
CA PRO A 269 -35.20 -4.47 24.36
C PRO A 269 -34.94 -5.97 24.55
N ALA A 270 -33.73 -6.33 24.95
CA ALA A 270 -33.30 -7.73 25.02
C ALA A 270 -32.59 -8.03 26.34
N ALA A 271 -33.15 -8.95 27.12
CA ALA A 271 -32.50 -9.53 28.28
C ALA A 271 -31.52 -10.62 27.83
N LEU A 272 -30.33 -10.66 28.44
CA LEU A 272 -29.33 -11.70 28.19
C LEU A 272 -29.18 -12.54 29.46
N HIS A 273 -29.41 -13.83 29.35
CA HIS A 273 -29.17 -14.79 30.43
C HIS A 273 -28.17 -15.85 29.97
N PHE A 274 -27.34 -16.32 30.90
CA PHE A 274 -26.37 -17.37 30.63
C PHE A 274 -26.19 -18.28 31.83
N GLU A 275 -26.06 -19.58 31.56
CA GLU A 275 -25.99 -20.63 32.56
C GLU A 275 -24.81 -21.58 32.29
N ASN A 276 -24.09 -21.91 33.36
CA ASN A 276 -23.01 -22.88 33.37
C ASN A 276 -21.92 -22.64 32.30
N VAL A 277 -21.56 -21.38 32.07
CA VAL A 277 -20.57 -21.00 31.04
C VAL A 277 -19.17 -21.45 31.48
N SER A 278 -18.58 -22.34 30.69
CA SER A 278 -17.25 -22.91 30.90
C SER A 278 -16.41 -22.85 29.62
N TYR A 279 -15.10 -22.69 29.75
CA TYR A 279 -14.19 -22.60 28.61
C TYR A 279 -12.89 -23.35 28.86
N ARG A 280 -12.52 -24.21 27.91
CA ARG A 280 -11.33 -25.07 28.01
C ARG A 280 -10.46 -24.96 26.77
N ILE A 281 -9.17 -24.69 26.95
CA ILE A 281 -8.17 -24.62 25.86
C ILE A 281 -7.01 -25.56 26.16
N ASN A 282 -6.61 -26.41 25.20
CA ASN A 282 -5.52 -27.38 25.37
C ASN A 282 -5.62 -28.18 26.69
N SER A 283 -6.83 -28.64 27.03
CA SER A 283 -7.18 -29.33 28.28
C SER A 283 -7.06 -28.51 29.58
N LYS A 284 -6.65 -27.24 29.52
CA LYS A 284 -6.67 -26.31 30.67
C LYS A 284 -8.02 -25.59 30.74
N GLN A 285 -8.69 -25.70 31.88
CA GLN A 285 -9.92 -24.95 32.14
C GLN A 285 -9.57 -23.49 32.47
N ILE A 286 -10.15 -22.56 31.70
CA ILE A 286 -9.93 -21.13 31.84
C ILE A 286 -11.12 -20.47 32.53
N LEU A 287 -12.35 -20.91 32.22
CA LEU A 287 -13.59 -20.46 32.88
C LEU A 287 -14.38 -21.68 33.35
N SER A 288 -15.06 -21.56 34.49
CA SER A 288 -15.84 -22.66 35.08
C SER A 288 -17.15 -22.16 35.69
N GLY A 289 -18.27 -22.68 35.19
CA GLY A 289 -19.59 -22.58 35.82
C GLY A 289 -20.10 -21.16 36.04
N ILE A 290 -19.89 -20.24 35.10
CA ILE A 290 -20.32 -18.85 35.25
C ILE A 290 -21.81 -18.72 34.90
N GLN A 291 -22.58 -18.03 35.76
CA GLN A 291 -24.01 -17.81 35.61
C GLN A 291 -24.38 -16.35 35.91
N GLY A 292 -25.40 -15.83 35.23
CA GLY A 292 -25.85 -14.45 35.40
C GLY A 292 -26.94 -14.04 34.42
N ALA A 293 -27.52 -12.87 34.68
CA ALA A 293 -28.55 -12.25 33.87
C ALA A 293 -28.33 -10.74 33.80
N VAL A 294 -28.75 -10.13 32.71
CA VAL A 294 -28.82 -8.67 32.56
C VAL A 294 -30.08 -8.31 31.79
N HIS A 295 -30.87 -7.42 32.37
CA HIS A 295 -32.17 -7.01 31.84
C HIS A 295 -32.06 -5.75 30.97
N PRO A 296 -33.08 -5.47 30.12
CA PRO A 296 -33.09 -4.25 29.33
C PRO A 296 -33.15 -3.00 30.21
N GLY A 297 -32.25 -2.05 29.97
CA GLY A 297 -32.13 -0.87 30.83
C GLY A 297 -31.26 -1.08 32.08
N GLU A 298 -30.49 -2.18 32.12
CA GLU A 298 -29.45 -2.43 33.12
C GLU A 298 -28.04 -2.35 32.52
N LEU A 299 -27.12 -1.89 33.37
CA LEU A 299 -25.70 -1.82 33.13
C LEU A 299 -24.96 -2.89 33.95
N LEU A 300 -24.38 -3.89 33.29
CA LEU A 300 -23.62 -4.99 33.89
C LEU A 300 -22.10 -4.74 33.81
N ALA A 301 -21.45 -4.68 34.97
CA ALA A 301 -19.99 -4.60 35.08
C ALA A 301 -19.36 -5.96 35.41
N ILE A 302 -18.31 -6.33 34.69
CA ILE A 302 -17.49 -7.52 34.96
C ILE A 302 -16.15 -7.06 35.57
N MET A 303 -15.90 -7.45 36.81
CA MET A 303 -14.71 -7.09 37.59
C MET A 303 -13.92 -8.32 38.04
N GLY A 304 -12.69 -8.08 38.47
CA GLY A 304 -11.77 -9.12 38.98
C GLY A 304 -10.32 -8.77 38.70
N ALA A 305 -9.42 -9.48 39.38
CA ALA A 305 -7.97 -9.36 39.20
C ALA A 305 -7.50 -9.51 37.74
N SER A 306 -6.29 -9.04 37.45
CA SER A 306 -5.64 -9.32 36.16
C SER A 306 -5.46 -10.84 35.99
N GLY A 307 -5.76 -11.35 34.79
CA GLY A 307 -5.75 -12.80 34.53
C GLY A 307 -6.95 -13.59 35.07
N ALA A 308 -7.96 -12.94 35.66
CA ALA A 308 -9.16 -13.63 36.16
C ALA A 308 -10.09 -14.19 35.06
N GLY A 309 -9.85 -13.86 33.78
CA GLY A 309 -10.65 -14.33 32.65
C GLY A 309 -11.72 -13.35 32.16
N LYS A 310 -11.74 -12.08 32.62
CA LYS A 310 -12.74 -11.05 32.27
C LYS A 310 -12.97 -10.89 30.75
N THR A 311 -11.93 -10.52 30.01
CA THR A 311 -11.99 -10.36 28.55
C THR A 311 -12.33 -11.67 27.83
N THR A 312 -11.82 -12.80 28.34
CA THR A 312 -12.16 -14.12 27.77
C THR A 312 -13.64 -14.43 27.93
N PHE A 313 -14.21 -14.13 29.09
CA PHE A 313 -15.63 -14.31 29.37
C PHE A 313 -16.51 -13.37 28.53
N LEU A 314 -16.14 -12.08 28.43
CA LEU A 314 -16.84 -11.12 27.58
C LEU A 314 -16.86 -11.55 26.11
N ASP A 315 -15.72 -12.04 25.59
CA ASP A 315 -15.63 -12.54 24.20
C ASP A 315 -16.53 -13.77 23.98
N ILE A 316 -16.68 -14.64 24.98
CA ILE A 316 -17.56 -15.81 24.91
C ILE A 316 -19.03 -15.39 24.97
N LEU A 317 -19.39 -14.43 25.83
CA LEU A 317 -20.74 -13.85 25.86
C LEU A 317 -21.13 -13.23 24.52
N ALA A 318 -20.18 -12.56 23.85
CA ALA A 318 -20.37 -12.03 22.51
C ALA A 318 -20.31 -13.09 21.39
N ARG A 319 -20.24 -14.39 21.75
CA ARG A 319 -20.08 -15.55 20.85
C ARG A 319 -18.97 -15.36 19.82
N LYS A 320 -17.84 -14.76 20.21
CA LYS A 320 -16.65 -14.71 19.35
C LYS A 320 -16.05 -16.12 19.23
N ASN A 321 -15.72 -16.53 18.01
CA ASN A 321 -14.99 -17.78 17.78
C ASN A 321 -13.64 -17.78 18.53
N LYS A 322 -13.44 -18.81 19.36
CA LYS A 322 -12.21 -19.11 20.11
C LYS A 322 -11.78 -20.56 19.80
N ARG A 323 -10.49 -20.88 19.92
CA ARG A 323 -9.96 -22.23 19.61
C ARG A 323 -10.39 -23.32 20.60
N GLY A 324 -10.74 -22.93 21.82
CA GLY A 324 -11.13 -23.87 22.87
C GLY A 324 -12.56 -24.38 22.73
N ILE A 325 -12.92 -25.30 23.61
CA ILE A 325 -14.28 -25.82 23.74
C ILE A 325 -15.05 -24.89 24.68
N ILE A 326 -16.20 -24.41 24.21
CA ILE A 326 -17.14 -23.58 24.99
C ILE A 326 -18.30 -24.49 25.38
N GLU A 327 -18.63 -24.49 26.67
CA GLU A 327 -19.78 -25.20 27.25
C GLU A 327 -20.66 -24.16 27.98
N GLY A 328 -21.97 -24.37 28.00
CA GLY A 328 -22.93 -23.47 28.63
C GLY A 328 -24.06 -23.06 27.70
N ASP A 329 -25.13 -22.55 28.29
CA ASP A 329 -26.35 -22.16 27.59
C ASP A 329 -26.53 -20.64 27.63
N PHE A 330 -26.87 -20.05 26.48
CA PHE A 330 -27.11 -18.61 26.33
C PHE A 330 -28.54 -18.38 25.85
N PHE A 331 -29.28 -17.55 26.57
CA PHE A 331 -30.66 -17.20 26.29
C PHE A 331 -30.79 -15.69 26.06
N VAL A 332 -31.55 -15.31 25.04
CA VAL A 332 -31.93 -13.93 24.79
C VAL A 332 -33.44 -13.86 24.89
N ASN A 333 -33.96 -13.06 25.82
CA ASN A 333 -35.40 -13.02 26.16
C ASN A 333 -35.97 -14.41 26.49
N GLY A 334 -35.19 -15.29 27.13
CA GLY A 334 -35.60 -16.65 27.49
C GLY A 334 -35.48 -17.70 26.37
N GLU A 335 -35.07 -17.31 25.16
CA GLU A 335 -34.94 -18.22 24.00
C GLU A 335 -33.49 -18.49 23.61
N LYS A 336 -33.20 -19.71 23.16
CA LYS A 336 -31.91 -20.05 22.55
C LYS A 336 -31.90 -19.58 21.09
N ILE A 337 -31.14 -18.54 20.81
CA ILE A 337 -30.99 -17.96 19.47
C ILE A 337 -29.79 -18.60 18.73
N ALA A 338 -29.91 -18.80 17.41
CA ALA A 338 -28.81 -19.24 16.55
C ALA A 338 -27.71 -18.17 16.42
N ASP A 339 -26.46 -18.57 16.14
CA ASP A 339 -25.32 -17.65 16.11
C ASP A 339 -25.48 -16.50 15.11
N ASP A 340 -26.05 -16.76 13.93
CA ASP A 340 -26.26 -15.73 12.90
C ASP A 340 -27.28 -14.66 13.33
N GLU A 341 -28.35 -15.08 14.00
CA GLU A 341 -29.36 -14.16 14.54
C GLU A 341 -28.80 -13.38 15.74
N PHE A 342 -28.01 -14.04 16.61
CA PHE A 342 -27.35 -13.40 17.74
C PHE A 342 -26.42 -12.26 17.29
N ARG A 343 -25.63 -12.48 16.22
CA ARG A 343 -24.72 -11.47 15.66
C ARG A 343 -25.42 -10.21 15.14
N ASN A 344 -26.70 -10.28 14.78
CA ASN A 344 -27.46 -9.11 14.32
C ASN A 344 -28.01 -8.27 15.49
N VAL A 345 -28.10 -8.84 16.70
CA VAL A 345 -28.68 -8.20 17.88
C VAL A 345 -27.59 -7.56 18.77
N ILE A 346 -26.34 -8.02 18.65
CA ILE A 346 -25.23 -7.56 19.48
C ILE A 346 -24.33 -6.52 18.79
N GLY A 347 -23.74 -5.63 19.59
CA GLY A 347 -22.62 -4.77 19.19
C GLY A 347 -21.40 -5.06 20.07
N PHE A 348 -20.19 -4.98 19.52
CA PHE A 348 -18.96 -5.25 20.28
C PHE A 348 -17.92 -4.15 20.07
N VAL A 349 -17.50 -3.51 21.16
CA VAL A 349 -16.43 -2.49 21.20
C VAL A 349 -15.18 -3.11 21.80
N ASP A 350 -14.10 -3.18 21.01
CA ASP A 350 -12.81 -3.73 21.43
C ASP A 350 -12.05 -2.75 22.35
N GLN A 351 -11.01 -3.24 23.04
CA GLN A 351 -10.20 -2.42 23.94
C GLN A 351 -9.47 -1.27 23.21
N GLU A 352 -8.92 -1.51 22.01
CA GLU A 352 -8.17 -0.49 21.25
C GLU A 352 -9.03 0.20 20.18
N ASP A 353 -9.09 1.53 20.25
CA ASP A 353 -9.82 2.37 19.29
C ASP A 353 -8.95 2.74 18.07
N THR A 354 -8.65 1.77 17.20
CA THR A 354 -7.90 2.08 15.97
C THR A 354 -8.84 2.62 14.89
N MET A 355 -8.63 3.87 14.50
CA MET A 355 -9.38 4.56 13.44
C MET A 355 -8.40 5.28 12.52
N LEU A 356 -8.86 5.69 11.33
CA LEU A 356 -8.02 6.45 10.41
C LEU A 356 -7.84 7.88 10.95
N PRO A 357 -6.59 8.33 11.21
CA PRO A 357 -6.34 9.60 11.90
C PRO A 357 -6.68 10.84 11.06
N THR A 358 -6.84 10.70 9.74
CA THR A 358 -7.12 11.81 8.81
C THR A 358 -8.61 12.12 8.60
N LEU A 359 -9.48 11.20 9.02
CA LEU A 359 -10.91 11.34 8.85
C LEU A 359 -11.49 12.16 9.99
N THR A 360 -12.63 12.79 9.73
CA THR A 360 -13.40 13.43 10.79
C THR A 360 -14.22 12.41 11.57
N VAL A 361 -14.71 12.80 12.75
CA VAL A 361 -15.63 12.00 13.56
C VAL A 361 -16.84 11.56 12.72
N HIS A 362 -17.52 12.52 12.08
CA HIS A 362 -18.69 12.25 11.24
C HIS A 362 -18.38 11.33 10.07
N GLU A 363 -17.25 11.53 9.39
CA GLU A 363 -16.88 10.71 8.24
C GLU A 363 -16.58 9.26 8.63
N THR A 364 -16.00 9.05 9.80
CA THR A 364 -15.71 7.71 10.31
C THR A 364 -16.99 6.95 10.67
N ILE A 365 -17.93 7.62 11.34
CA ILE A 365 -19.23 7.03 11.69
C ILE A 365 -20.06 6.80 10.42
N MET A 366 -20.05 7.76 9.49
CA MET A 366 -20.72 7.65 8.19
C MET A 366 -20.16 6.49 7.36
N ASP A 367 -18.84 6.32 7.28
CA ASP A 367 -18.23 5.19 6.54
C ASP A 367 -18.64 3.84 7.17
N SER A 368 -18.70 3.74 8.51
CA SER A 368 -19.25 2.57 9.21
C SER A 368 -20.71 2.33 8.86
N ALA A 369 -21.53 3.39 8.88
CA ALA A 369 -22.95 3.35 8.56
C ALA A 369 -23.21 2.91 7.11
N LEU A 370 -22.48 3.47 6.13
CA LEU A 370 -22.63 3.13 4.72
C LEU A 370 -22.29 1.67 4.42
N LEU A 371 -21.33 1.08 5.15
CA LEU A 371 -20.92 -0.31 4.99
C LEU A 371 -21.86 -1.30 5.69
N ARG A 372 -22.46 -0.92 6.82
CA ARG A 372 -23.23 -1.83 7.68
C ARG A 372 -24.75 -1.70 7.55
N LEU A 373 -25.26 -0.50 7.24
CA LEU A 373 -26.71 -0.27 7.11
C LEU A 373 -27.27 -0.85 5.81
N PRO A 374 -28.58 -1.18 5.77
CA PRO A 374 -29.23 -1.80 4.63
C PRO A 374 -29.01 -1.01 3.33
N LYS A 375 -28.93 -1.71 2.19
CA LYS A 375 -28.78 -1.04 0.88
C LYS A 375 -30.02 -0.22 0.51
N GLU A 376 -31.18 -0.68 0.94
CA GLU A 376 -32.50 -0.10 0.63
C GLU A 376 -32.70 1.28 1.28
N MET A 377 -31.96 1.58 2.34
CA MET A 377 -32.01 2.86 3.05
C MET A 377 -31.33 3.97 2.22
N SER A 378 -32.05 5.09 2.05
CA SER A 378 -31.56 6.28 1.35
C SER A 378 -30.30 6.85 2.02
N PHE A 379 -29.47 7.56 1.25
CA PHE A 379 -28.27 8.21 1.82
C PHE A 379 -28.65 9.23 2.90
N ALA A 380 -29.74 9.99 2.69
CA ALA A 380 -30.25 10.96 3.64
C ALA A 380 -30.70 10.31 4.96
N ALA A 381 -31.41 9.18 4.89
CA ALA A 381 -31.78 8.42 6.08
C ALA A 381 -30.54 7.90 6.83
N LYS A 382 -29.50 7.42 6.11
CA LYS A 382 -28.22 7.03 6.73
C LYS A 382 -27.52 8.19 7.42
N GLU A 383 -27.54 9.37 6.82
CA GLU A 383 -26.98 10.59 7.41
C GLU A 383 -27.74 11.00 8.67
N LYS A 384 -29.08 11.04 8.63
CA LYS A 384 -29.94 11.30 9.80
C LYS A 384 -29.64 10.33 10.94
N ARG A 385 -29.51 9.03 10.64
CA ARG A 385 -29.14 8.00 11.64
C ARG A 385 -27.79 8.27 12.30
N VAL A 386 -26.80 8.68 11.51
CA VAL A 386 -25.46 9.05 12.03
C VAL A 386 -25.57 10.26 12.95
N GLU A 387 -26.31 11.30 12.55
CA GLU A 387 -26.51 12.48 13.39
C GLU A 387 -27.23 12.16 14.70
N ASP A 388 -28.21 11.26 14.70
CA ASP A 388 -28.92 10.84 15.91
C ASP A 388 -27.98 10.11 16.88
N VAL A 389 -27.11 9.23 16.36
CA VAL A 389 -26.08 8.54 17.17
C VAL A 389 -25.06 9.54 17.72
N GLU A 390 -24.65 10.53 16.94
CA GLU A 390 -23.75 11.59 17.39
C GLU A 390 -24.35 12.42 18.53
N LYS A 391 -25.66 12.70 18.48
CA LYS A 391 -26.39 13.39 19.55
C LYS A 391 -26.53 12.50 20.80
N GLN A 392 -26.87 11.22 20.62
CA GLN A 392 -27.01 10.25 21.72
C GLN A 392 -25.74 10.13 22.57
N LEU A 393 -24.57 10.20 21.93
CA LEU A 393 -23.28 10.06 22.60
C LEU A 393 -22.63 11.40 22.97
N GLY A 394 -23.31 12.52 22.75
CA GLY A 394 -22.79 13.85 23.07
C GLY A 394 -21.54 14.25 22.27
N ILE A 395 -21.39 13.73 21.04
CA ILE A 395 -20.24 13.99 20.14
C ILE A 395 -20.61 14.83 18.91
N PHE A 396 -21.86 15.28 18.81
CA PHE A 396 -22.31 16.13 17.69
C PHE A 396 -21.52 17.43 17.55
N GLY A 397 -21.09 18.05 18.66
CA GLY A 397 -20.29 19.28 18.64
C GLY A 397 -18.88 19.10 18.04
N ILE A 398 -18.35 17.88 18.03
CA ILE A 398 -17.02 17.55 17.51
C ILE A 398 -17.07 16.84 16.15
N ARG A 399 -18.24 16.72 15.52
CA ARG A 399 -18.46 15.92 14.29
C ARG A 399 -17.52 16.25 13.13
N HIS A 400 -17.09 17.52 13.02
CA HIS A 400 -16.20 18.01 11.97
C HIS A 400 -14.72 18.03 12.36
N GLN A 401 -14.38 17.65 13.59
CA GLN A 401 -12.99 17.56 14.04
C GLN A 401 -12.33 16.28 13.52
N ILE A 402 -11.03 16.37 13.25
CA ILE A 402 -10.20 15.25 12.79
C ILE A 402 -9.88 14.35 13.98
N ILE A 403 -9.93 13.03 13.80
CA ILE A 403 -9.62 12.06 14.87
C ILE A 403 -8.19 12.27 15.38
N GLY A 404 -7.22 12.42 14.48
CA GLY A 404 -5.81 12.59 14.81
C GLY A 404 -5.13 11.29 15.21
N SER A 405 -3.80 11.34 15.35
CA SER A 405 -2.99 10.24 15.88
C SER A 405 -2.25 10.69 17.14
N GLU A 406 -1.95 9.73 18.01
CA GLU A 406 -1.14 9.98 19.22
C GLU A 406 0.35 10.22 18.87
N GLU A 407 0.80 9.70 17.73
CA GLU A 407 2.20 9.77 17.27
C GLU A 407 2.50 10.97 16.34
N GLY A 408 1.47 11.62 15.79
CA GLY A 408 1.64 12.74 14.86
C GLY A 408 1.35 14.08 15.53
N GLY A 409 2.16 15.11 15.25
CA GLY A 409 2.03 16.46 15.82
C GLY A 409 0.74 17.25 15.47
N GLY A 410 -0.32 16.58 15.02
CA GLY A 410 -1.64 17.18 14.77
C GLY A 410 -2.54 17.07 15.99
N ARG A 411 -3.18 18.19 16.36
CA ARG A 411 -4.16 18.26 17.45
C ARG A 411 -5.42 17.47 17.06
N GLY A 412 -5.59 16.27 17.61
CA GLY A 412 -6.77 15.42 17.43
C GLY A 412 -7.83 15.61 18.52
N ILE A 413 -8.85 14.73 18.52
CA ILE A 413 -9.84 14.64 19.60
C ILE A 413 -9.23 14.00 20.86
N SER A 414 -9.85 14.22 22.03
CA SER A 414 -9.41 13.59 23.29
C SER A 414 -9.62 12.07 23.28
N GLY A 415 -8.88 11.34 24.13
CA GLY A 415 -9.04 9.89 24.26
C GLY A 415 -10.47 9.46 24.63
N GLY A 416 -11.13 10.20 25.53
CA GLY A 416 -12.52 9.92 25.92
C GLY A 416 -13.52 10.16 24.78
N GLU A 417 -13.31 11.22 23.98
CA GLU A 417 -14.10 11.45 22.76
C GLU A 417 -13.87 10.34 21.73
N LYS A 418 -12.61 9.96 21.50
CA LYS A 418 -12.24 8.85 20.61
C LYS A 418 -12.93 7.55 21.03
N ARG A 419 -13.01 7.26 22.34
CA ARG A 419 -13.75 6.10 22.85
C ARG A 419 -15.24 6.16 22.50
N ARG A 420 -15.88 7.32 22.66
CA ARG A 420 -17.28 7.53 22.27
C ARG A 420 -17.50 7.37 20.77
N VAL A 421 -16.54 7.79 19.93
CA VAL A 421 -16.60 7.55 18.46
C VAL A 421 -16.52 6.05 18.14
N GLY A 422 -15.69 5.28 18.86
CA GLY A 422 -15.65 3.82 18.74
C GLY A 422 -17.00 3.17 19.06
N ILE A 423 -17.65 3.63 20.15
CA ILE A 423 -19.01 3.20 20.53
C ILE A 423 -20.03 3.61 19.45
N ALA A 424 -19.94 4.83 18.92
CA ALA A 424 -20.81 5.34 17.87
C ALA A 424 -20.78 4.45 16.61
N CYS A 425 -19.59 4.01 16.21
CA CYS A 425 -19.40 3.14 15.04
C CYS A 425 -20.10 1.79 15.17
N GLU A 426 -20.35 1.31 16.39
CA GLU A 426 -21.16 0.12 16.66
C GLU A 426 -22.66 0.44 16.84
N LEU A 427 -22.98 1.61 17.37
CA LEU A 427 -24.35 2.02 17.66
C LEU A 427 -25.18 2.33 16.40
N VAL A 428 -24.53 2.63 15.27
CA VAL A 428 -25.21 2.91 13.99
C VAL A 428 -26.15 1.78 13.56
N THR A 429 -25.81 0.51 13.83
CA THR A 429 -26.68 -0.64 13.51
C THR A 429 -27.78 -0.91 14.53
N SER A 430 -27.96 -0.04 15.54
CA SER A 430 -28.96 -0.20 16.59
C SER A 430 -28.95 -1.57 17.32
N PRO A 431 -27.79 -2.04 17.83
CA PRO A 431 -27.76 -3.31 18.57
C PRO A 431 -28.56 -3.23 19.89
N SER A 432 -29.33 -4.27 20.23
CA SER A 432 -30.07 -4.34 21.50
C SER A 432 -29.15 -4.56 22.70
N ILE A 433 -28.08 -5.33 22.50
CA ILE A 433 -27.08 -5.67 23.52
C ILE A 433 -25.72 -5.13 23.06
N LEU A 434 -25.05 -4.36 23.91
CA LEU A 434 -23.74 -3.78 23.62
C LEU A 434 -22.69 -4.33 24.59
N PHE A 435 -21.65 -4.96 24.05
CA PHE A 435 -20.49 -5.44 24.78
C PHE A 435 -19.32 -4.46 24.63
N LEU A 436 -18.66 -4.09 25.72
CA LEU A 436 -17.47 -3.23 25.68
C LEU A 436 -16.33 -3.83 26.51
N ASP A 437 -15.15 -3.99 25.90
CA ASP A 437 -13.96 -4.47 26.62
C ASP A 437 -13.15 -3.28 27.14
N GLU A 438 -13.07 -3.15 28.47
CA GLU A 438 -12.35 -2.11 29.21
C GLU A 438 -12.54 -0.68 28.67
N PRO A 439 -13.77 -0.13 28.66
CA PRO A 439 -14.05 1.17 28.06
C PRO A 439 -13.42 2.37 28.77
N THR A 440 -12.85 2.18 29.96
CA THR A 440 -12.15 3.21 30.73
C THR A 440 -10.63 3.08 30.67
N SER A 441 -10.09 2.11 29.94
CA SER A 441 -8.65 1.85 29.85
C SER A 441 -7.93 2.98 29.12
N GLY A 442 -6.77 3.40 29.62
CA GLY A 442 -5.97 4.49 29.02
C GLY A 442 -6.58 5.90 29.17
N LEU A 443 -7.69 6.06 29.89
CA LEU A 443 -8.32 7.35 30.17
C LEU A 443 -7.97 7.86 31.57
N ASP A 444 -7.88 9.17 31.73
CA ASP A 444 -7.89 9.79 33.05
C ASP A 444 -9.28 9.63 33.69
N SER A 445 -9.33 9.76 35.02
CA SER A 445 -10.54 9.49 35.79
C SER A 445 -11.75 10.33 35.42
N PHE A 446 -11.54 11.57 34.93
CA PHE A 446 -12.65 12.45 34.56
C PHE A 446 -13.25 12.01 33.22
N ASN A 447 -12.41 11.78 32.21
CA ASN A 447 -12.89 11.27 30.93
C ASN A 447 -13.48 9.85 31.03
N ALA A 448 -12.91 8.99 31.87
CA ALA A 448 -13.47 7.67 32.16
C ALA A 448 -14.90 7.76 32.73
N PHE A 449 -15.14 8.68 33.67
CA PHE A 449 -16.48 8.93 34.22
C PHE A 449 -17.46 9.39 33.14
N ASN A 450 -17.05 10.35 32.29
CA ASN A 450 -17.90 10.85 31.20
C ASN A 450 -18.27 9.76 30.17
N VAL A 451 -17.37 8.80 29.91
CA VAL A 451 -17.67 7.65 29.04
C VAL A 451 -18.69 6.72 29.70
N VAL A 452 -18.55 6.41 30.99
CA VAL A 452 -19.50 5.55 31.71
C VAL A 452 -20.85 6.23 31.88
N GLU A 453 -20.89 7.52 32.20
CA GLU A 453 -22.12 8.32 32.26
C GLU A 453 -22.86 8.30 30.91
N CYS A 454 -22.12 8.39 29.80
CA CYS A 454 -22.69 8.23 28.46
C CYS A 454 -23.31 6.84 28.25
N LEU A 455 -22.67 5.77 28.73
CA LEU A 455 -23.25 4.42 28.69
C LEU A 455 -24.51 4.31 29.56
N VAL A 456 -24.53 4.92 30.74
CA VAL A 456 -25.72 4.95 31.62
C VAL A 456 -26.87 5.67 30.92
N ASN A 457 -26.60 6.82 30.28
CA ASN A 457 -27.62 7.54 29.51
C ASN A 457 -28.16 6.70 28.36
N LEU A 458 -27.31 5.92 27.69
CA LEU A 458 -27.72 4.99 26.64
C LEU A 458 -28.64 3.88 27.20
N VAL A 459 -28.30 3.33 28.37
CA VAL A 459 -29.05 2.29 29.06
C VAL A 459 -30.42 2.81 29.52
N LYS A 460 -30.46 3.94 30.24
CA LYS A 460 -31.69 4.46 30.87
C LYS A 460 -32.65 5.12 29.88
N ASN A 461 -32.15 5.94 28.95
CA ASN A 461 -33.02 6.68 28.01
C ASN A 461 -33.49 5.81 26.84
N TYR A 462 -32.68 4.83 26.42
CA TYR A 462 -32.97 4.00 25.24
C TYR A 462 -33.25 2.54 25.60
N LYS A 463 -33.30 2.13 26.88
CA LYS A 463 -33.55 0.74 27.30
C LYS A 463 -32.63 -0.28 26.62
N ARG A 464 -31.35 0.05 26.47
CA ARG A 464 -30.33 -0.86 25.94
C ARG A 464 -29.72 -1.69 27.05
N THR A 465 -29.26 -2.88 26.71
CA THR A 465 -28.52 -3.76 27.61
C THR A 465 -27.04 -3.56 27.35
N VAL A 466 -26.27 -3.16 28.37
CA VAL A 466 -24.84 -2.89 28.23
C VAL A 466 -24.05 -3.78 29.19
N VAL A 467 -23.06 -4.49 28.65
CA VAL A 467 -22.15 -5.37 29.40
C VAL A 467 -20.73 -4.91 29.14
N PHE A 468 -19.96 -4.63 30.18
CA PHE A 468 -18.57 -4.22 29.99
C PHE A 468 -17.65 -4.75 31.07
N THR A 469 -16.38 -4.91 30.72
CA THR A 469 -15.30 -5.25 31.66
C THR A 469 -14.67 -3.97 32.21
N ILE A 470 -14.31 -3.94 33.48
CA ILE A 470 -13.61 -2.79 34.07
C ILE A 470 -12.53 -3.23 35.06
N HIS A 471 -11.44 -2.47 35.10
CA HIS A 471 -10.30 -2.70 35.98
C HIS A 471 -10.10 -1.49 36.89
N GLN A 472 -10.17 -1.71 38.21
CA GLN A 472 -9.95 -0.70 39.27
C GLN A 472 -10.69 0.65 39.03
N PRO A 473 -12.03 0.65 38.97
CA PRO A 473 -12.80 1.88 38.83
C PRO A 473 -12.80 2.72 40.10
N ARG A 474 -12.88 4.06 39.94
CA ARG A 474 -13.14 4.98 41.06
C ARG A 474 -14.55 4.79 41.63
N SER A 475 -14.72 5.13 42.91
CA SER A 475 -15.98 4.96 43.64
C SER A 475 -17.19 5.63 42.98
N ASN A 476 -17.00 6.77 42.30
CA ASN A 476 -18.07 7.46 41.57
C ASN A 476 -18.55 6.67 40.34
N ILE A 477 -17.67 5.91 39.68
CA ILE A 477 -18.02 5.04 38.55
C ILE A 477 -18.74 3.79 39.07
N VAL A 478 -18.27 3.23 40.20
CA VAL A 478 -18.86 2.03 40.83
C VAL A 478 -20.31 2.25 41.23
N ALA A 479 -20.64 3.46 41.71
CA ALA A 479 -22.01 3.83 42.08
C ALA A 479 -23.01 3.81 40.90
N LEU A 480 -22.53 3.73 39.66
CA LEU A 480 -23.37 3.70 38.46
C LEU A 480 -23.74 2.27 38.00
N PHE A 481 -23.20 1.22 38.63
CA PHE A 481 -23.46 -0.16 38.20
C PHE A 481 -24.82 -0.65 38.71
N ASP A 482 -25.61 -1.25 37.82
CA ASP A 482 -26.86 -1.93 38.22
C ASP A 482 -26.55 -3.38 38.66
N GLN A 483 -25.76 -4.09 37.85
CA GLN A 483 -25.36 -5.50 38.07
C GLN A 483 -23.84 -5.64 38.12
N LEU A 484 -23.35 -6.58 38.93
CA LEU A 484 -21.92 -6.87 39.09
C LEU A 484 -21.64 -8.38 38.98
N ILE A 485 -20.66 -8.74 38.16
CA ILE A 485 -20.03 -10.06 38.16
C ILE A 485 -18.57 -9.91 38.59
N LEU A 486 -18.20 -10.61 39.66
CA LEU A 486 -16.83 -10.67 40.18
C LEU A 486 -16.23 -12.03 39.86
N LEU A 487 -15.15 -12.03 39.08
CA LEU A 487 -14.41 -13.23 38.69
C LEU A 487 -13.06 -13.33 39.40
N ALA A 488 -12.70 -14.54 39.81
CA ALA A 488 -11.39 -14.89 40.32
C ALA A 488 -10.91 -16.21 39.70
N ARG A 489 -9.77 -16.17 38.99
CA ARG A 489 -9.20 -17.32 38.27
C ARG A 489 -10.23 -18.12 37.45
N GLY A 490 -11.11 -17.42 36.74
CA GLY A 490 -12.11 -18.02 35.87
C GLY A 490 -13.37 -18.56 36.57
N ARG A 491 -13.50 -18.35 37.89
CA ARG A 491 -14.65 -18.78 38.70
C ARG A 491 -15.43 -17.57 39.22
N THR A 492 -16.74 -17.74 39.37
CA THR A 492 -17.65 -16.71 39.89
C THR A 492 -17.53 -16.61 41.40
N VAL A 493 -17.17 -15.43 41.90
CA VAL A 493 -17.16 -15.10 43.34
C VAL A 493 -18.45 -14.39 43.74
N TYR A 494 -18.99 -13.59 42.83
CA TYR A 494 -20.28 -12.90 42.98
C TYR A 494 -20.88 -12.66 41.61
N SER A 495 -22.20 -12.79 41.49
CA SER A 495 -22.97 -12.40 40.30
C SER A 495 -24.38 -12.05 40.76
N GLY A 496 -24.77 -10.79 40.55
CA GLY A 496 -26.06 -10.24 40.98
C GLY A 496 -26.05 -8.70 41.12
N PRO A 497 -27.12 -8.12 41.72
CA PRO A 497 -27.27 -6.67 41.84
C PRO A 497 -26.15 -6.03 42.65
N PHE A 498 -25.63 -4.88 42.21
CA PHE A 498 -24.53 -4.22 42.94
C PHE A 498 -24.96 -3.77 44.34
N SER A 499 -26.22 -3.36 44.53
CA SER A 499 -26.77 -2.94 45.83
C SER A 499 -26.72 -4.03 46.91
N ALA A 500 -26.83 -5.31 46.52
CA ALA A 500 -26.76 -6.45 47.44
C ALA A 500 -25.31 -6.93 47.70
N CYS A 501 -24.34 -6.44 46.93
CA CYS A 501 -22.96 -6.90 46.96
C CYS A 501 -22.30 -6.69 48.34
N GLN A 502 -22.43 -5.49 48.90
CA GLN A 502 -21.80 -5.16 50.19
C GLN A 502 -22.36 -6.04 51.31
N GLY A 503 -23.69 -6.18 51.40
CA GLY A 503 -24.34 -7.03 52.39
C GLY A 503 -23.91 -8.50 52.27
N TYR A 504 -23.79 -9.02 51.05
CA TYR A 504 -23.29 -10.38 50.82
C TYR A 504 -21.88 -10.59 51.39
N PHE A 505 -20.92 -9.71 51.05
CA PHE A 505 -19.55 -9.86 51.54
C PHE A 505 -19.43 -9.64 53.05
N ASP A 506 -20.26 -8.77 53.63
CA ASP A 506 -20.37 -8.60 55.08
C ASP A 506 -20.83 -9.90 55.77
N HIS A 507 -21.80 -10.63 55.20
CA HIS A 507 -22.28 -11.91 55.72
C HIS A 507 -21.26 -13.05 55.61
N VAL A 508 -20.47 -13.08 54.52
CA VAL A 508 -19.40 -14.07 54.32
C VAL A 508 -18.16 -13.77 55.20
N GLY A 509 -18.10 -12.59 55.83
CA GLY A 509 -17.03 -12.19 56.75
C GLY A 509 -15.90 -11.36 56.11
N TYR A 510 -16.12 -10.84 54.91
CA TYR A 510 -15.20 -9.97 54.17
C TYR A 510 -15.76 -8.55 54.06
N SER A 511 -15.93 -7.87 55.19
CA SER A 511 -16.42 -6.50 55.23
C SER A 511 -15.41 -5.49 54.69
N CYS A 512 -15.89 -4.58 53.82
CA CYS A 512 -15.08 -3.48 53.32
C CYS A 512 -14.84 -2.44 54.44
N PRO A 513 -13.58 -2.05 54.73
CA PRO A 513 -13.30 -1.00 55.70
C PRO A 513 -13.95 0.35 55.33
N PRO A 514 -14.38 1.15 56.33
CA PRO A 514 -14.95 2.47 56.08
C PRO A 514 -13.93 3.39 55.41
N GLY A 515 -14.34 4.09 54.35
CA GLY A 515 -13.48 4.98 53.57
C GLY A 515 -12.65 4.30 52.48
N PHE A 516 -12.73 2.97 52.36
CA PHE A 516 -12.10 2.23 51.27
C PHE A 516 -13.05 2.09 50.08
N ASN A 517 -12.50 2.10 48.87
CA ASN A 517 -13.29 1.88 47.66
C ASN A 517 -13.64 0.38 47.55
N ILE A 518 -14.94 0.07 47.58
CA ILE A 518 -15.42 -1.32 47.52
C ILE A 518 -14.89 -2.06 46.28
N ALA A 519 -14.78 -1.41 45.12
CA ALA A 519 -14.26 -2.09 43.93
C ALA A 519 -12.79 -2.46 44.06
N ASP A 520 -11.96 -1.59 44.63
CA ASP A 520 -10.55 -1.90 44.90
C ASP A 520 -10.45 -3.05 45.91
N TYR A 521 -11.29 -3.04 46.94
CA TYR A 521 -11.31 -4.09 47.97
C TYR A 521 -11.67 -5.45 47.38
N LEU A 522 -12.68 -5.49 46.50
CA LEU A 522 -13.09 -6.71 45.82
C LEU A 522 -12.01 -7.22 44.86
N VAL A 523 -11.32 -6.33 44.16
CA VAL A 523 -10.19 -6.73 43.29
C VAL A 523 -9.06 -7.33 44.13
N ASP A 524 -8.67 -6.69 45.23
CA ASP A 524 -7.64 -7.19 46.15
C ASP A 524 -8.01 -8.54 46.75
N LEU A 525 -9.27 -8.72 47.16
CA LEU A 525 -9.79 -10.00 47.64
C LEU A 525 -9.61 -11.11 46.59
N THR A 526 -9.98 -10.83 45.33
CA THR A 526 -9.83 -11.81 44.24
C THR A 526 -8.37 -12.11 43.85
N MET A 527 -7.44 -11.19 44.09
CA MET A 527 -6.01 -11.43 43.85
C MET A 527 -5.44 -12.47 44.83
N HIS A 528 -5.83 -12.38 46.10
CA HIS A 528 -5.28 -13.22 47.18
C HIS A 528 -6.00 -14.57 47.32
N ALA A 529 -7.25 -14.68 46.89
CA ALA A 529 -8.05 -15.90 47.05
C ALA A 529 -7.42 -17.18 46.46
N GLY A 530 -6.50 -17.06 45.50
CA GLY A 530 -5.90 -18.21 44.81
C GLY A 530 -4.57 -18.74 45.36
N THR A 531 -3.94 -18.12 46.37
CA THR A 531 -2.68 -18.62 46.92
C THR A 531 -2.93 -19.74 47.94
N ALA A 532 -2.39 -20.93 47.70
CA ALA A 532 -2.47 -22.04 48.66
C ALA A 532 -1.58 -21.76 49.88
N HIS A 533 -2.09 -22.04 51.08
CA HIS A 533 -1.26 -22.13 52.28
C HIS A 533 -0.32 -23.34 52.13
N ALA A 534 1.00 -23.12 52.21
CA ALA A 534 1.93 -24.21 52.43
C ALA A 534 1.83 -24.66 53.90
N PRO A 535 1.63 -25.96 54.20
CA PRO A 535 1.82 -26.45 55.56
C PRO A 535 3.31 -26.38 55.84
N MET A 536 3.73 -25.57 56.82
CA MET A 536 5.09 -25.68 57.35
C MET A 536 5.15 -26.90 58.27
N ASP A 537 6.08 -27.81 57.97
CA ASP A 537 6.48 -28.91 58.85
C ASP A 537 7.14 -28.34 60.13
N ASP A 538 6.39 -28.27 61.22
CA ASP A 538 6.87 -27.89 62.56
C ASP A 538 7.53 -29.08 63.31
N ALA A 539 8.29 -29.93 62.62
CA ALA A 539 8.82 -31.18 63.19
C ALA A 539 10.35 -31.33 63.25
N GLN A 540 11.17 -30.33 62.90
CA GLN A 540 12.64 -30.49 62.89
C GLN A 540 13.47 -29.40 63.61
N LEU A 541 12.90 -28.65 64.55
CA LEU A 541 13.64 -27.58 65.24
C LEU A 541 13.81 -27.75 66.77
N PHE A 542 13.67 -28.98 67.28
CA PHE A 542 14.00 -29.29 68.67
C PHE A 542 15.20 -30.24 68.77
N GLY A 543 16.37 -29.66 69.05
CA GLY A 543 17.60 -30.37 69.47
C GLY A 543 18.61 -29.39 70.08
N ASP A 544 18.80 -29.51 71.41
CA ASP A 544 19.81 -28.96 72.34
C ASP A 544 19.89 -27.43 72.60
N ASP A 545 19.47 -26.92 73.77
CA ASP A 545 20.14 -26.83 75.11
C ASP A 545 21.09 -25.61 75.18
N SER A 546 21.07 -24.63 76.11
CA SER A 546 20.56 -24.49 77.49
C SER A 546 20.44 -22.97 77.88
N GLY A 547 19.56 -22.57 78.82
CA GLY A 547 19.70 -21.31 79.60
C GLY A 547 18.50 -20.33 79.78
N SER A 548 17.65 -20.61 80.79
CA SER A 548 16.73 -19.76 81.61
C SER A 548 15.98 -18.48 81.11
N GLY A 549 14.64 -18.49 81.27
CA GLY A 549 13.86 -17.34 81.80
C GLY A 549 12.60 -16.83 81.06
N LEU A 550 11.41 -17.18 81.58
CA LEU A 550 10.06 -16.60 81.40
C LEU A 550 9.37 -16.62 80.00
N ARG A 551 8.28 -17.42 79.93
CA ARG A 551 7.40 -17.64 78.76
C ARG A 551 6.14 -16.78 78.84
N THR A 552 5.80 -16.07 77.76
CA THR A 552 4.42 -15.74 77.38
C THR A 552 4.19 -16.22 75.94
N SER A 553 3.25 -17.15 75.79
CA SER A 553 2.93 -17.82 74.53
C SER A 553 2.01 -16.95 73.69
N ALA A 554 2.58 -16.24 72.72
CA ALA A 554 1.85 -15.64 71.61
C ALA A 554 2.60 -15.95 70.31
N SER A 555 2.25 -17.08 69.69
CA SER A 555 2.49 -17.37 68.27
C SER A 555 1.13 -17.19 67.57
N SER A 556 0.97 -16.62 66.38
CA SER A 556 1.88 -16.58 65.22
C SER A 556 1.53 -15.36 64.36
N ALA A 557 2.52 -14.61 63.91
CA ALA A 557 2.37 -13.64 62.83
C ALA A 557 3.33 -14.03 61.71
N VAL A 558 2.79 -14.61 60.63
CA VAL A 558 3.50 -14.74 59.35
C VAL A 558 3.43 -13.39 58.65
N ALA A 559 4.59 -12.77 58.44
CA ALA A 559 4.74 -11.51 57.73
C ALA A 559 4.84 -11.76 56.22
N ILE A 560 4.06 -11.05 55.41
CA ILE A 560 4.18 -11.01 53.94
C ILE A 560 4.81 -9.66 53.54
N LYS A 561 5.93 -9.71 52.81
CA LYS A 561 6.54 -8.54 52.15
C LYS A 561 5.93 -8.36 50.76
N SER A 562 5.50 -7.16 50.42
CA SER A 562 5.28 -6.74 49.02
C SER A 562 6.59 -6.18 48.44
N VAL A 563 6.94 -6.64 47.23
CA VAL A 563 8.01 -6.06 46.38
C VAL A 563 7.31 -5.17 45.36
N PRO A 564 7.82 -3.96 45.05
CA PRO A 564 7.19 -3.06 44.07
C PRO A 564 7.34 -3.59 42.64
N SER A 565 6.29 -3.42 41.84
CA SER A 565 6.27 -3.71 40.40
C SER A 565 7.20 -2.75 39.66
N VAL A 566 8.18 -3.30 38.94
CA VAL A 566 9.07 -2.55 38.04
C VAL A 566 8.44 -2.55 36.64
N SER A 567 8.25 -1.35 36.09
CA SER A 567 7.79 -1.14 34.71
C SER A 567 8.89 -1.54 33.72
N ASN A 568 8.53 -2.32 32.70
CA ASN A 568 9.42 -2.69 31.60
C ASN A 568 9.81 -1.45 30.78
N ALA A 569 11.08 -1.05 30.87
CA ALA A 569 11.74 -0.21 29.88
C ALA A 569 12.79 -1.05 29.12
N SER A 570 12.74 -0.93 27.80
CA SER A 570 13.56 -1.53 26.75
C SER A 570 15.08 -1.51 26.98
N LEU A 571 15.79 -2.55 26.52
CA LEU A 571 17.19 -2.48 26.02
C LEU A 571 17.51 -3.71 25.14
N GLY A 572 18.34 -3.47 24.11
CA GLY A 572 18.63 -4.34 22.96
C GLY A 572 19.55 -5.54 23.23
N PRO A 573 19.89 -6.31 22.18
CA PRO A 573 20.57 -7.60 22.32
C PRO A 573 22.09 -7.43 22.20
N ASP A 574 22.86 -8.12 23.04
CA ASP A 574 24.20 -8.58 22.66
C ASP A 574 24.62 -9.88 23.39
N SER A 575 25.02 -10.83 22.54
CA SER A 575 26.01 -11.91 22.67
C SER A 575 26.29 -12.63 24.00
N THR A 576 25.87 -13.90 24.02
CA THR A 576 26.60 -15.15 24.37
C THR A 576 28.00 -15.09 25.00
N GLY A 577 28.17 -15.79 26.13
CA GLY A 577 29.45 -16.33 26.61
C GLY A 577 29.45 -16.79 28.08
N SER A 578 29.41 -18.11 28.33
CA SER A 578 29.64 -18.78 29.64
C SER A 578 31.16 -18.98 29.90
N PRO A 579 31.60 -19.71 30.96
CA PRO A 579 31.47 -19.50 32.42
C PRO A 579 32.85 -19.61 33.15
N ARG A 580 32.94 -19.27 34.46
CA ARG A 580 33.63 -20.03 35.54
C ARG A 580 33.93 -19.22 36.82
N ASP A 581 33.41 -19.76 37.92
CA ASP A 581 34.00 -20.05 39.25
C ASP A 581 34.81 -19.04 40.10
N THR A 582 34.54 -19.17 41.41
CA THR A 582 35.31 -18.90 42.64
C THR A 582 35.23 -17.54 43.37
N GLU A 583 34.58 -17.62 44.55
CA GLU A 583 34.93 -17.10 45.88
C GLU A 583 35.38 -15.63 46.08
N SER A 584 34.67 -14.90 46.94
CA SER A 584 35.19 -14.51 48.27
C SER A 584 34.24 -13.55 49.04
N LEU A 585 34.32 -13.68 50.36
CA LEU A 585 33.51 -13.04 51.40
C LEU A 585 33.77 -11.52 51.53
N THR A 586 32.77 -10.74 51.92
CA THR A 586 32.72 -9.98 53.20
C THR A 586 31.55 -8.99 53.27
N ARG A 587 31.01 -8.81 54.47
CA ARG A 587 29.82 -8.04 54.88
C ARG A 587 30.27 -6.81 55.72
N PRO A 588 29.53 -5.67 55.78
CA PRO A 588 28.69 -5.38 56.96
C PRO A 588 27.30 -4.76 56.68
N LYS A 589 26.39 -4.96 57.64
CA LYS A 589 24.98 -4.55 57.69
C LYS A 589 24.83 -3.14 58.27
N GLY A 590 23.84 -2.38 57.77
CA GLY A 590 23.21 -1.24 58.45
C GLY A 590 21.70 -1.44 58.61
N LYS A 591 21.19 -1.35 59.84
CA LYS A 591 19.76 -1.45 60.21
C LYS A 591 19.02 -0.18 59.80
N ARG A 592 17.84 -0.29 59.16
CA ARG A 592 16.93 0.85 58.88
C ARG A 592 15.62 0.67 59.64
N ARG A 593 15.21 1.73 60.36
CA ARG A 593 13.97 1.85 61.15
C ARG A 593 12.74 1.80 60.23
N THR A 594 11.74 1.01 60.59
CA THR A 594 10.44 0.89 59.90
C THR A 594 9.46 1.95 60.38
N SER A 595 8.65 2.50 59.45
CA SER A 595 7.70 3.60 59.72
C SER A 595 6.36 3.09 60.28
N VAL A 596 5.68 3.98 61.02
CA VAL A 596 4.40 3.76 61.73
C VAL A 596 3.26 3.29 60.79
N LYS A 597 3.34 3.58 59.49
CA LYS A 597 2.37 3.14 58.47
C LYS A 597 2.33 1.62 58.27
N ALA A 598 3.49 0.96 58.35
CA ALA A 598 3.60 -0.50 58.23
C ALA A 598 2.98 -1.25 59.44
N GLN A 599 2.77 -0.55 60.56
CA GLN A 599 2.16 -1.11 61.75
C GLN A 599 0.62 -1.03 61.71
N GLN A 600 0.06 -0.05 60.99
CA GLN A 600 -1.39 0.07 60.73
C GLN A 600 -1.87 -0.99 59.72
N ASP A 601 -1.10 -1.26 58.67
CA ASP A 601 -1.44 -2.30 57.67
C ASP A 601 -1.50 -3.72 58.26
N ARG A 602 -0.78 -3.95 59.36
CA ARG A 602 -0.70 -5.25 60.06
C ARG A 602 -1.93 -5.57 60.93
N GLN A 603 -2.75 -4.57 61.25
CA GLN A 603 -3.93 -4.74 62.12
C GLN A 603 -5.24 -4.94 61.34
N LEU A 604 -5.22 -4.81 60.02
CA LEU A 604 -6.42 -4.81 59.16
C LEU A 604 -6.89 -6.21 58.71
N PHE A 605 -6.07 -7.26 58.87
CA PHE A 605 -6.33 -8.60 58.29
C PHE A 605 -6.43 -9.74 59.31
N THR A 606 -6.81 -9.45 60.56
CA THR A 606 -7.10 -10.49 61.56
C THR A 606 -8.60 -10.58 61.83
N ARG A 607 -9.13 -11.82 61.87
CA ARG A 607 -10.51 -12.10 62.26
C ARG A 607 -10.75 -11.66 63.70
N LYS A 608 -11.65 -10.69 63.93
CA LYS A 608 -11.94 -10.16 65.27
C LYS A 608 -13.10 -10.92 65.93
N ARG A 609 -12.86 -11.46 67.13
CA ARG A 609 -13.88 -12.02 68.04
C ARG A 609 -14.31 -10.93 69.04
N GLY A 610 -15.61 -10.84 69.33
CA GLY A 610 -16.16 -9.89 70.30
C GLY A 610 -15.83 -10.25 71.76
N GLY A 611 -15.48 -9.23 72.57
CA GLY A 611 -15.27 -9.35 74.02
C GLY A 611 -14.61 -8.10 74.62
N ALA A 612 -15.15 -7.62 75.74
CA ALA A 612 -14.89 -6.32 76.36
C ALA A 612 -13.93 -6.36 77.58
N SER A 613 -13.51 -5.14 77.97
CA SER A 613 -12.96 -4.67 79.26
C SER A 613 -11.48 -4.87 79.60
N SER A 614 -10.77 -3.74 79.83
CA SER A 614 -10.21 -3.38 81.14
C SER A 614 -9.55 -1.98 81.10
N ALA A 615 -9.82 -1.18 82.13
CA ALA A 615 -9.31 0.17 82.36
C ALA A 615 -7.88 0.18 82.95
N ALA A 616 -7.14 1.29 82.79
CA ALA A 616 -6.52 2.09 83.88
C ALA A 616 -5.28 2.91 83.45
N SER A 617 -5.35 4.22 83.71
CA SER A 617 -4.36 5.13 84.32
C SER A 617 -2.96 5.42 83.74
N ALA A 618 -2.76 6.75 83.57
CA ALA A 618 -1.72 7.59 84.19
C ALA A 618 -0.47 8.04 83.38
N ASN A 619 -0.49 9.36 83.11
CA ASN A 619 0.52 10.39 83.41
C ASN A 619 1.86 10.52 82.64
N ALA A 620 1.94 11.70 82.01
CA ALA A 620 2.99 12.73 82.16
C ALA A 620 4.36 12.54 81.45
N ALA A 621 4.64 13.45 80.51
CA ALA A 621 5.65 14.53 80.64
C ALA A 621 6.28 14.90 79.28
N GLU A 622 6.02 16.15 78.88
CA GLU A 622 6.81 16.99 77.96
C GLU A 622 8.19 17.35 78.59
N PRO A 623 9.18 18.00 77.91
CA PRO A 623 8.99 19.09 76.93
C PRO A 623 10.01 19.26 75.78
N GLY A 624 9.60 20.10 74.81
CA GLY A 624 10.41 21.26 74.38
C GLY A 624 11.28 21.13 73.12
N SER A 625 10.87 21.77 72.03
CA SER A 625 11.48 23.03 71.52
C SER A 625 11.06 23.31 70.06
N GLU A 626 10.27 24.37 69.94
CA GLU A 626 10.08 25.26 68.78
C GLU A 626 11.41 25.90 68.30
N PRO A 627 11.52 26.60 67.14
CA PRO A 627 10.51 27.59 66.69
C PRO A 627 10.34 27.90 65.17
N ARG A 628 9.18 28.52 64.88
CA ARG A 628 8.94 29.72 64.04
C ARG A 628 9.13 29.60 62.51
N THR A 629 8.39 30.26 61.61
CA THR A 629 7.56 31.51 61.50
C THR A 629 6.88 31.39 60.11
N ASP A 630 5.82 32.06 59.66
CA ASP A 630 4.83 33.01 60.17
C ASP A 630 3.76 33.21 59.05
N ASP A 631 2.67 33.86 59.44
CA ASP A 631 1.74 34.70 58.66
C ASP A 631 0.59 34.08 57.83
N GLU A 632 -0.57 34.73 57.75
CA GLU A 632 -1.48 35.33 58.73
C GLU A 632 -2.79 35.64 57.96
N ALA A 633 -3.84 35.94 58.72
CA ALA A 633 -5.08 36.63 58.34
C ALA A 633 -6.13 35.89 57.48
N SER A 634 -7.44 35.99 57.71
CA SER A 634 -8.26 36.48 58.83
C SER A 634 -9.73 36.09 58.59
N LEU A 635 -10.46 35.85 59.67
CA LEU A 635 -11.90 35.57 59.91
C LEU A 635 -12.88 36.67 59.39
N PRO A 636 -14.22 36.65 59.67
CA PRO A 636 -15.20 35.60 60.06
C PRO A 636 -16.57 35.70 59.32
N ASP A 637 -17.52 34.78 59.56
CA ASP A 637 -18.79 35.03 60.29
C ASP A 637 -19.93 34.01 60.02
N HIS A 638 -20.61 33.64 61.12
CA HIS A 638 -22.05 33.34 61.34
C HIS A 638 -22.83 32.51 60.29
N GLU A 639 -23.63 31.46 60.62
CA GLU A 639 -24.75 31.42 61.58
C GLU A 639 -25.10 30.01 62.12
N ARG A 640 -25.81 29.98 63.26
CA ARG A 640 -26.36 28.82 63.96
C ARG A 640 -27.73 28.40 63.41
N GLY A 641 -28.08 27.11 63.58
CA GLY A 641 -29.33 26.78 64.30
C GLY A 641 -30.20 25.63 63.80
N ALA A 642 -30.46 24.72 64.75
CA ALA A 642 -31.63 23.83 64.89
C ALA A 642 -31.68 22.58 63.96
N SER A 643 -32.03 21.37 64.42
CA SER A 643 -32.63 20.91 65.68
C SER A 643 -32.76 19.38 65.69
N GLN A 644 -32.47 18.76 66.84
CA GLN A 644 -33.21 17.66 67.49
C GLN A 644 -33.32 16.29 66.78
N GLN A 645 -33.41 15.12 67.43
CA GLN A 645 -33.31 14.58 68.79
C GLN A 645 -33.59 13.05 68.60
N TRP A 646 -33.00 12.11 69.33
CA TRP A 646 -33.62 11.22 70.34
C TRP A 646 -32.73 9.95 70.39
N LEU A 647 -32.03 9.57 71.47
CA LEU A 647 -32.38 9.02 72.80
C LEU A 647 -32.38 7.48 72.92
N ARG A 648 -31.55 7.04 73.88
CA ARG A 648 -31.28 5.73 74.53
C ARG A 648 -32.38 4.64 74.49
N LEU A 649 -31.92 3.38 74.52
CA LEU A 649 -32.66 2.24 75.08
C LEU A 649 -31.85 1.49 76.14
N GLN A 650 -32.60 1.04 77.14
CA GLN A 650 -32.23 0.62 78.49
C GLN A 650 -32.09 -0.90 78.55
N ARG A 651 -31.08 -1.39 79.28
CA ARG A 651 -30.69 -2.80 79.39
C ARG A 651 -31.50 -3.48 80.48
N GLN A 652 -32.25 -4.54 80.15
CA GLN A 652 -32.97 -5.38 81.11
C GLN A 652 -32.22 -6.71 81.28
N GLN A 653 -31.97 -7.11 82.53
CA GLN A 653 -31.30 -8.36 82.91
C GLN A 653 -32.30 -9.52 82.93
N GLY A 654 -31.94 -10.65 82.32
CA GLY A 654 -32.60 -11.94 82.45
C GLY A 654 -31.56 -13.07 82.46
N HIS A 655 -31.72 -14.03 83.39
CA HIS A 655 -30.82 -15.16 83.66
C HIS A 655 -30.63 -16.12 82.46
N PRO A 656 -29.51 -16.87 82.38
CA PRO A 656 -29.24 -17.79 81.27
C PRO A 656 -29.88 -19.17 81.50
N PRO A 657 -30.38 -19.85 80.45
CA PRO A 657 -30.59 -21.30 80.44
C PRO A 657 -29.31 -22.05 80.03
N PRO A 658 -29.23 -23.38 80.23
CA PRO A 658 -27.96 -24.10 80.37
C PRO A 658 -27.28 -24.39 79.04
N GLN A 659 -25.96 -24.58 79.14
CA GLN A 659 -25.05 -24.97 78.06
C GLN A 659 -25.49 -26.27 77.39
N ILE A 660 -25.62 -26.24 76.07
CA ILE A 660 -25.46 -27.41 75.22
C ILE A 660 -24.17 -27.16 74.43
N LEU A 661 -23.18 -28.01 74.71
CA LEU A 661 -21.96 -28.19 73.92
C LEU A 661 -22.36 -28.75 72.56
N ASP A 662 -22.02 -28.04 71.49
CA ASP A 662 -21.67 -28.64 70.21
C ASP A 662 -20.54 -27.80 69.58
N ASP A 663 -19.41 -28.45 69.34
CA ASP A 663 -18.23 -27.94 68.64
C ASP A 663 -18.59 -27.51 67.20
N PRO A 664 -18.16 -26.34 66.70
CA PRO A 664 -18.34 -25.96 65.29
C PRO A 664 -17.15 -26.36 64.40
N ASP A 665 -16.35 -27.35 64.79
CA ASP A 665 -15.21 -27.86 63.99
C ASP A 665 -15.59 -29.10 63.17
N GLN A 666 -16.76 -29.08 62.52
CA GLN A 666 -17.06 -29.99 61.40
C GLN A 666 -17.25 -29.20 60.11
N LEU A 667 -16.16 -29.05 59.37
CA LEU A 667 -16.21 -28.75 57.95
C LEU A 667 -16.94 -29.90 57.24
N LEU A 668 -17.94 -29.56 56.41
CA LEU A 668 -18.60 -30.51 55.52
C LEU A 668 -17.56 -31.19 54.60
N PRO A 669 -17.72 -32.48 54.26
CA PRO A 669 -16.76 -33.18 53.41
C PRO A 669 -16.71 -32.54 52.02
N PRO A 670 -15.51 -32.46 51.40
CA PRO A 670 -15.34 -31.81 50.12
C PRO A 670 -16.00 -32.64 49.01
N ALA A 671 -16.75 -31.96 48.13
CA ALA A 671 -17.11 -32.51 46.82
C ALA A 671 -15.86 -32.54 45.92
N ASN A 672 -15.80 -33.55 45.04
CA ASN A 672 -14.63 -33.85 44.20
C ASN A 672 -14.15 -32.65 43.37
N GLY A 673 -12.93 -32.16 43.63
CA GLY A 673 -12.20 -31.19 42.80
C GLY A 673 -11.66 -29.92 43.49
N SER A 674 -11.73 -29.80 44.82
CA SER A 674 -11.26 -28.60 45.53
C SER A 674 -9.73 -28.55 45.71
N THR A 675 -9.18 -27.33 45.66
CA THR A 675 -7.75 -27.00 45.82
C THR A 675 -7.36 -26.61 47.25
N GLY A 676 -8.31 -26.56 48.19
CA GLY A 676 -8.07 -26.17 49.59
C GLY A 676 -7.72 -24.68 49.76
N THR A 677 -8.15 -23.83 48.82
CA THR A 677 -7.84 -22.37 48.81
C THR A 677 -9.05 -21.54 49.24
N ASP A 678 -8.84 -20.32 49.75
CA ASP A 678 -9.90 -19.37 50.11
C ASP A 678 -10.88 -19.10 48.95
N LEU A 679 -10.41 -19.22 47.71
CA LEU A 679 -11.25 -19.16 46.50
C LEU A 679 -12.33 -20.24 46.47
N ASP A 680 -12.04 -21.46 46.92
CA ASP A 680 -13.02 -22.55 46.93
C ASP A 680 -14.14 -22.25 47.93
N ALA A 681 -13.79 -21.66 49.09
CA ALA A 681 -14.75 -21.23 50.09
C ALA A 681 -15.65 -20.08 49.57
N LEU A 682 -15.07 -19.07 48.92
CA LEU A 682 -15.82 -17.96 48.31
C LEU A 682 -16.78 -18.42 47.20
N VAL A 683 -16.33 -19.35 46.34
CA VAL A 683 -17.16 -19.91 45.27
C VAL A 683 -18.30 -20.77 45.85
N ALA A 684 -18.02 -21.58 46.87
CA ALA A 684 -19.04 -22.39 47.54
C ALA A 684 -20.06 -21.51 48.29
N ALA A 685 -19.59 -20.46 48.98
CA ALA A 685 -20.45 -19.49 49.66
C ALA A 685 -21.39 -18.79 48.68
N TYR A 686 -20.91 -18.41 47.50
CA TYR A 686 -21.75 -17.83 46.46
C TYR A 686 -22.80 -18.83 45.96
N ALA A 687 -22.40 -20.07 45.66
CA ALA A 687 -23.32 -21.10 45.16
C ALA A 687 -24.47 -21.44 46.15
N GLN A 688 -24.23 -21.30 47.45
CA GLN A 688 -25.23 -21.53 48.50
C GLN A 688 -26.01 -20.26 48.91
N SER A 689 -25.68 -19.10 48.32
CA SER A 689 -26.28 -17.81 48.70
C SER A 689 -27.68 -17.59 48.11
N ASP A 690 -28.48 -16.78 48.80
CA ASP A 690 -29.79 -16.33 48.32
C ASP A 690 -29.68 -15.55 47.00
N VAL A 691 -28.56 -14.86 46.76
CA VAL A 691 -28.29 -14.13 45.51
C VAL A 691 -28.23 -15.09 44.32
N ALA A 692 -27.51 -16.21 44.46
CA ALA A 692 -27.42 -17.24 43.43
C ALA A 692 -28.77 -17.94 43.21
N ALA A 693 -29.52 -18.22 44.28
CA ALA A 693 -30.86 -18.82 44.19
C ALA A 693 -31.85 -17.89 43.46
N THR A 694 -31.81 -16.59 43.76
CA THR A 694 -32.66 -15.58 43.12
C THR A 694 -32.39 -15.51 41.62
N MET A 695 -31.12 -15.49 41.20
CA MET A 695 -30.78 -15.49 39.77
C MET A 695 -31.22 -16.77 39.03
N GLN A 696 -31.08 -17.94 39.66
CA GLN A 696 -31.57 -19.19 39.06
C GLN A 696 -33.09 -19.19 38.91
N SER A 697 -33.81 -18.58 39.87
CA SER A 697 -35.26 -18.43 39.77
C SER A 697 -35.67 -17.48 38.63
N ASP A 698 -34.93 -16.37 38.46
CA ASP A 698 -35.14 -15.39 37.38
C ASP A 698 -34.92 -16.02 36.00
N LEU A 699 -33.82 -16.77 35.82
CA LEU A 699 -33.55 -17.52 34.59
C LEU A 699 -34.68 -18.51 34.26
N ARG A 700 -35.11 -19.32 35.24
CA ARG A 700 -36.20 -20.29 35.03
C ARG A 700 -37.52 -19.60 34.69
N ALA A 701 -37.81 -18.46 35.30
CA ALA A 701 -39.00 -17.67 34.99
C ALA A 701 -38.95 -17.11 33.56
N ALA A 702 -37.80 -16.60 33.12
CA ALA A 702 -37.60 -16.11 31.75
C ALA A 702 -37.77 -17.24 30.71
N VAL A 703 -37.16 -18.41 30.93
CA VAL A 703 -37.26 -19.55 30.00
C VAL A 703 -38.69 -20.11 29.94
N THR A 704 -39.37 -20.24 31.08
CA THR A 704 -40.75 -20.75 31.11
C THR A 704 -41.76 -19.79 30.47
N SER A 705 -41.59 -18.47 30.68
CA SER A 705 -42.43 -17.46 30.03
C SER A 705 -42.24 -17.44 28.51
N ALA A 706 -41.01 -17.58 28.01
CA ALA A 706 -40.72 -17.71 26.59
C ALA A 706 -41.32 -19.01 25.99
N ALA A 707 -41.19 -20.13 26.70
CA ALA A 707 -41.79 -21.40 26.26
C ALA A 707 -43.32 -21.36 26.20
N ALA A 708 -43.96 -20.65 27.15
CA ALA A 708 -45.40 -20.41 27.15
C ALA A 708 -45.85 -19.51 25.97
N ALA A 709 -45.07 -18.47 25.65
CA ALA A 709 -45.34 -17.58 24.52
C ALA A 709 -45.22 -18.28 23.16
N ASN A 710 -44.31 -19.27 23.04
CA ASN A 710 -44.11 -20.05 21.81
C ASN A 710 -45.04 -21.27 21.66
N GLY A 711 -45.99 -21.48 22.59
CA GLY A 711 -46.97 -22.56 22.50
C GLY A 711 -46.41 -23.97 22.73
N THR A 712 -45.17 -24.09 23.22
CA THR A 712 -44.53 -25.38 23.56
C THR A 712 -44.63 -25.63 25.06
N ALA A 713 -45.84 -25.77 25.59
CA ALA A 713 -46.01 -26.19 26.98
C ALA A 713 -45.84 -27.72 27.08
N LEU A 714 -44.71 -28.16 27.66
CA LEU A 714 -44.63 -29.47 28.30
C LEU A 714 -45.61 -29.46 29.49
N ALA A 715 -46.54 -30.42 29.50
CA ALA A 715 -47.45 -30.63 30.62
C ALA A 715 -46.66 -30.84 31.92
N PRO A 716 -47.09 -30.26 33.06
CA PRO A 716 -46.45 -30.55 34.35
C PRO A 716 -46.67 -32.02 34.73
N PRO A 717 -45.78 -32.64 35.52
CA PRO A 717 -45.94 -34.01 35.96
C PRO A 717 -47.22 -34.14 36.82
N PRO A 718 -47.97 -35.25 36.71
CA PRO A 718 -49.24 -35.39 37.42
C PRO A 718 -48.97 -35.57 38.93
N LEU A 719 -49.62 -34.73 39.74
CA LEU A 719 -49.83 -35.01 41.16
C LEU A 719 -50.86 -36.16 41.30
N PRO A 720 -50.68 -37.07 42.26
CA PRO A 720 -51.66 -38.11 42.52
C PRO A 720 -52.76 -37.53 43.41
N ASN A 721 -53.93 -37.30 42.82
CA ASN A 721 -55.26 -37.59 43.38
C ASN A 721 -56.30 -36.82 42.57
N GLY A 722 -57.22 -37.57 41.98
CA GLY A 722 -58.31 -37.03 41.18
C GLY A 722 -59.35 -36.35 42.03
N GLU A 723 -59.77 -35.17 41.60
CA GLU A 723 -61.14 -34.66 41.70
C GLU A 723 -61.23 -33.40 40.83
N ALA A 724 -62.17 -33.42 39.89
CA ALA A 724 -62.49 -32.27 39.06
C ALA A 724 -63.52 -31.38 39.77
N PRO A 725 -63.37 -30.05 39.74
CA PRO A 725 -64.51 -29.16 39.86
C PRO A 725 -64.73 -28.39 38.56
N SER A 726 -65.93 -28.56 38.02
CA SER A 726 -66.57 -27.70 37.05
C SER A 726 -66.89 -26.32 37.65
N GLY A 727 -66.44 -25.25 37.00
CA GLY A 727 -66.88 -23.86 37.28
C GLY A 727 -66.61 -22.97 36.06
N PRO A 728 -67.48 -21.98 35.76
CA PRO A 728 -67.32 -21.10 34.59
C PRO A 728 -66.21 -20.05 34.83
N PRO A 729 -65.56 -19.51 33.78
CA PRO A 729 -64.48 -18.55 33.96
C PRO A 729 -65.05 -17.16 34.34
N PRO A 730 -64.44 -16.43 35.27
CA PRO A 730 -64.69 -15.00 35.40
C PRO A 730 -63.89 -14.22 34.35
N SER A 731 -64.55 -13.18 33.85
CA SER A 731 -64.11 -12.18 32.88
C SER A 731 -62.65 -11.74 33.00
N ALA A 732 -61.90 -11.92 31.90
CA ALA A 732 -60.62 -11.26 31.67
C ALA A 732 -60.84 -9.77 31.36
N SER A 733 -60.46 -8.91 32.30
CA SER A 733 -60.24 -7.49 32.04
C SER A 733 -58.77 -7.25 31.67
N ALA A 734 -58.57 -6.84 30.43
CA ALA A 734 -57.49 -5.99 29.90
C ALA A 734 -56.09 -6.07 30.56
N LEU A 735 -55.17 -6.77 29.90
CA LEU A 735 -53.78 -6.34 29.81
C LEU A 735 -53.09 -6.94 28.56
N ALA A 736 -52.56 -6.05 27.71
CA ALA A 736 -51.56 -6.17 26.64
C ALA A 736 -51.56 -7.42 25.70
N PRO A 737 -51.46 -7.22 24.35
CA PRO A 737 -51.32 -8.34 23.42
C PRO A 737 -49.97 -9.06 23.58
N PRO A 738 -49.90 -10.38 23.36
CA PRO A 738 -48.66 -11.15 23.42
C PRO A 738 -47.74 -10.73 22.27
N ALA A 739 -46.52 -10.32 22.61
CA ALA A 739 -45.48 -9.97 21.65
C ALA A 739 -45.02 -11.24 20.92
N THR A 740 -45.55 -11.47 19.71
CA THR A 740 -44.98 -12.43 18.78
C THR A 740 -43.54 -12.02 18.46
N ALA A 741 -42.56 -12.83 18.86
CA ALA A 741 -41.16 -12.69 18.47
C ALA A 741 -41.02 -12.92 16.96
N GLY A 742 -41.30 -11.88 16.17
CA GLY A 742 -41.10 -11.92 14.73
C GLY A 742 -39.64 -12.17 14.39
N LYS A 743 -39.37 -13.23 13.62
CA LYS A 743 -38.08 -13.53 12.98
C LYS A 743 -37.41 -12.24 12.50
N ILE A 744 -36.23 -11.95 13.02
CA ILE A 744 -35.45 -10.77 12.63
C ILE A 744 -34.99 -10.99 11.18
N LYS A 745 -35.69 -10.38 10.21
CA LYS A 745 -35.27 -10.41 8.80
C LYS A 745 -33.89 -9.73 8.69
N GLY A 746 -32.87 -10.52 8.35
CA GLY A 746 -31.54 -9.98 8.03
C GLY A 746 -31.62 -9.02 6.84
N TYR A 747 -31.09 -7.82 6.99
CA TYR A 747 -31.07 -6.82 5.93
C TYR A 747 -30.04 -7.16 4.85
N ARG A 748 -30.32 -6.77 3.60
CA ARG A 748 -29.38 -6.97 2.49
C ARG A 748 -28.25 -5.94 2.57
N LYS A 749 -27.02 -6.43 2.78
CA LYS A 749 -25.80 -5.60 2.80
C LYS A 749 -25.49 -5.01 1.42
N VAL A 750 -24.68 -3.95 1.40
CA VAL A 750 -24.17 -3.33 0.17
C VAL A 750 -23.32 -4.35 -0.61
N GLY A 751 -23.54 -4.43 -1.93
CA GLY A 751 -22.78 -5.34 -2.80
C GLY A 751 -21.30 -4.95 -2.98
N TYR A 752 -20.50 -5.84 -3.54
CA TYR A 752 -19.04 -5.68 -3.70
C TYR A 752 -18.61 -4.37 -4.37
N VAL A 753 -19.32 -3.92 -5.40
CA VAL A 753 -19.04 -2.66 -6.11
C VAL A 753 -19.34 -1.46 -5.22
N GLY A 754 -20.45 -1.48 -4.47
CA GLY A 754 -20.79 -0.41 -3.54
C GLY A 754 -19.76 -0.31 -2.41
N GLN A 755 -19.33 -1.46 -1.86
CA GLN A 755 -18.24 -1.50 -0.87
C GLN A 755 -16.94 -0.92 -1.46
N PHE A 756 -16.56 -1.32 -2.68
CA PHE A 756 -15.39 -0.79 -3.37
C PHE A 756 -15.46 0.73 -3.54
N VAL A 757 -16.60 1.29 -3.94
CA VAL A 757 -16.78 2.75 -4.11
C VAL A 757 -16.64 3.49 -2.77
N ILE A 758 -17.26 2.98 -1.70
CA ILE A 758 -17.17 3.57 -0.36
C ILE A 758 -15.72 3.55 0.13
N LEU A 759 -15.07 2.38 0.05
CA LEU A 759 -13.67 2.21 0.47
C LEU A 759 -12.70 3.03 -0.37
N SER A 760 -12.94 3.14 -1.67
CA SER A 760 -12.16 3.97 -2.58
C SER A 760 -12.24 5.44 -2.20
N ARG A 761 -13.45 5.93 -1.90
CA ARG A 761 -13.67 7.31 -1.41
C ARG A 761 -12.95 7.54 -0.08
N ARG A 762 -12.99 6.57 0.83
CA ARG A 762 -12.28 6.59 2.12
C ARG A 762 -10.77 6.67 1.93
N THR A 763 -10.19 5.77 1.12
CA THR A 763 -8.76 5.72 0.82
C THR A 763 -8.29 7.00 0.12
N TRP A 764 -9.05 7.49 -0.87
CA TRP A 764 -8.72 8.73 -1.57
C TRP A 764 -8.70 9.94 -0.64
N ARG A 765 -9.69 10.07 0.24
CA ARG A 765 -9.71 11.13 1.26
C ARG A 765 -8.52 11.05 2.20
N ASN A 766 -8.19 9.84 2.66
CA ASN A 766 -7.04 9.59 3.52
C ASN A 766 -5.73 10.03 2.83
N LEU A 767 -5.53 9.64 1.57
CA LEU A 767 -4.35 10.00 0.78
C LEU A 767 -4.27 11.51 0.54
N TYR A 768 -5.37 12.12 0.10
CA TYR A 768 -5.44 13.56 -0.18
C TYR A 768 -5.16 14.43 1.06
N ARG A 769 -5.66 14.02 2.23
CA ARG A 769 -5.46 14.74 3.50
C ARG A 769 -4.12 14.45 4.18
N ASN A 770 -3.35 13.48 3.68
CA ASN A 770 -1.96 13.24 4.03
C ASN A 770 -1.00 13.76 2.93
N PRO A 771 -0.96 15.07 2.64
CA PRO A 771 -0.21 15.59 1.51
C PRO A 771 1.30 15.43 1.69
N MET A 772 1.80 15.23 2.92
CA MET A 772 3.24 15.17 3.18
C MET A 772 3.91 14.05 2.36
N LEU A 773 3.39 12.82 2.41
CA LEU A 773 4.01 11.67 1.73
C LEU A 773 3.97 11.85 0.20
N MET A 774 2.82 12.27 -0.33
CA MET A 774 2.63 12.49 -1.77
C MET A 774 3.50 13.65 -2.28
N LEU A 775 3.51 14.78 -1.56
CA LEU A 775 4.31 15.95 -1.91
C LEU A 775 5.80 15.64 -1.88
N THR A 776 6.27 14.89 -0.87
CA THR A 776 7.68 14.48 -0.78
C THR A 776 8.08 13.62 -1.98
N HIS A 777 7.26 12.64 -2.40
CA HIS A 777 7.55 11.84 -3.58
C HIS A 777 7.58 12.66 -4.88
N TYR A 778 6.67 13.62 -5.05
CA TYR A 778 6.66 14.49 -6.24
C TYR A 778 7.82 15.48 -6.26
N ALA A 779 8.12 16.12 -5.13
CA ALA A 779 9.22 17.06 -5.00
C ALA A 779 10.57 16.38 -5.25
N ILE A 780 10.78 15.19 -4.66
CA ILE A 780 11.99 14.39 -4.88
C ILE A 780 12.12 13.98 -6.35
N ALA A 781 11.02 13.56 -6.99
CA ALA A 781 11.04 13.19 -8.41
C ALA A 781 11.44 14.37 -9.31
N ILE A 782 10.92 15.57 -9.08
CA ILE A 782 11.28 16.78 -9.84
C ILE A 782 12.75 17.15 -9.62
N LEU A 783 13.19 17.20 -8.36
CA LEU A 783 14.57 17.57 -8.02
C LEU A 783 15.57 16.59 -8.64
N LEU A 784 15.32 15.29 -8.52
CA LEU A 784 16.16 14.26 -9.13
C LEU A 784 16.10 14.32 -10.65
N ALA A 785 14.94 14.57 -11.26
CA ALA A 785 14.81 14.69 -12.71
C ALA A 785 15.66 15.83 -13.27
N VAL A 786 15.63 17.00 -12.64
CA VAL A 786 16.45 18.16 -13.04
C VAL A 786 17.94 17.87 -12.81
N LEU A 787 18.31 17.25 -11.68
CA LEU A 787 19.70 16.90 -11.39
C LEU A 787 20.26 15.90 -12.41
N ILE A 788 19.51 14.83 -12.72
CA ILE A 788 19.90 13.81 -13.70
C ILE A 788 19.96 14.43 -15.10
N GLY A 789 18.94 15.20 -15.48
CA GLY A 789 18.91 15.89 -16.77
C GLY A 789 20.05 16.88 -16.95
N TRP A 790 20.51 17.53 -15.87
CA TRP A 790 21.67 18.41 -15.88
C TRP A 790 22.99 17.64 -15.99
N LEU A 791 23.14 16.54 -15.26
CA LEU A 791 24.38 15.74 -15.27
C LEU A 791 24.61 15.02 -16.60
N PHE A 792 23.54 14.55 -17.23
CA PHE A 792 23.57 13.86 -18.52
C PHE A 792 23.09 14.75 -19.67
N TYR A 793 23.27 16.07 -19.56
CA TYR A 793 22.77 17.03 -20.55
C TYR A 793 23.45 16.84 -21.91
N GLY A 794 22.65 16.68 -22.96
CA GLY A 794 23.11 16.62 -24.35
C GLY A 794 24.02 15.42 -24.65
N LEU A 795 23.46 14.21 -24.64
CA LEU A 795 24.18 12.98 -24.95
C LEU A 795 24.67 12.95 -26.41
N THR A 796 25.96 12.67 -26.58
CA THR A 796 26.63 12.52 -27.88
C THR A 796 26.43 11.13 -28.48
N ASP A 797 26.51 10.97 -29.81
CA ASP A 797 26.35 9.68 -30.50
C ASP A 797 27.69 8.93 -30.69
N ASP A 798 28.59 9.03 -29.70
CA ASP A 798 29.89 8.35 -29.64
C ASP A 798 29.90 7.22 -28.59
N ILE A 799 30.97 6.43 -28.54
CA ILE A 799 31.10 5.33 -27.55
C ILE A 799 30.96 5.83 -26.10
N LYS A 800 31.49 7.02 -25.78
CA LYS A 800 31.35 7.61 -24.44
C LYS A 800 29.89 7.99 -24.17
N GLY A 801 29.21 8.56 -25.15
CA GLY A 801 27.78 8.86 -25.10
C GLY A 801 26.93 7.61 -24.92
N PHE A 802 27.29 6.48 -25.53
CA PHE A 802 26.64 5.18 -25.28
C PHE A 802 26.82 4.72 -23.82
N GLN A 803 28.02 4.81 -23.26
CA GLN A 803 28.25 4.51 -21.85
C GLN A 803 27.43 5.43 -20.93
N ASN A 804 27.34 6.72 -21.26
CA ASN A 804 26.53 7.69 -20.51
C ASN A 804 25.02 7.36 -20.59
N ARG A 805 24.50 6.86 -21.72
CA ARG A 805 23.12 6.36 -21.86
C ARG A 805 22.86 5.16 -20.96
N LEU A 806 23.76 4.19 -20.95
CA LEU A 806 23.66 3.03 -20.06
C LEU A 806 23.62 3.47 -18.59
N GLY A 807 24.51 4.38 -18.19
CA GLY A 807 24.55 4.94 -16.84
C GLY A 807 23.27 5.68 -16.46
N LEU A 808 22.72 6.50 -17.38
CA LEU A 808 21.48 7.23 -17.20
C LEU A 808 20.30 6.28 -16.93
N PHE A 809 20.07 5.30 -17.80
CA PHE A 809 18.93 4.38 -17.66
C PHE A 809 19.05 3.50 -16.43
N PHE A 810 20.26 3.01 -16.14
CA PHE A 810 20.52 2.24 -14.92
C PHE A 810 20.20 3.05 -13.66
N PHE A 811 20.67 4.30 -13.60
CA PHE A 811 20.45 5.16 -12.44
C PHE A 811 18.97 5.52 -12.25
N VAL A 812 18.25 5.84 -13.33
CA VAL A 812 16.81 6.13 -13.28
C VAL A 812 16.02 4.92 -12.76
N LEU A 813 16.30 3.71 -13.24
CA LEU A 813 15.65 2.49 -12.75
C LEU A 813 16.02 2.21 -11.28
N ALA A 814 17.28 2.40 -10.89
CA ALA A 814 17.71 2.19 -9.50
C ALA A 814 16.97 3.12 -8.54
N LEU A 815 16.87 4.40 -8.88
CA LEU A 815 16.14 5.38 -8.07
C LEU A 815 14.68 4.99 -7.87
N PHE A 816 13.97 4.60 -8.93
CA PHE A 816 12.59 4.16 -8.81
C PHE A 816 12.47 2.87 -8.02
N GLY A 817 13.34 1.88 -8.27
CA GLY A 817 13.36 0.61 -7.56
C GLY A 817 13.43 0.82 -6.05
N PHE A 818 14.44 1.54 -5.56
CA PHE A 818 14.56 1.80 -4.12
C PHE A 818 13.50 2.76 -3.57
N SER A 819 13.00 3.72 -4.37
CA SER A 819 11.90 4.60 -3.95
C SER A 819 10.59 3.84 -3.69
N THR A 820 10.39 2.67 -4.30
CA THR A 820 9.20 1.83 -4.04
C THR A 820 9.19 1.15 -2.68
N LEU A 821 10.29 1.15 -1.93
CA LEU A 821 10.32 0.61 -0.56
C LEU A 821 9.32 1.31 0.37
N THR A 822 8.92 2.54 0.10
CA THR A 822 7.86 3.22 0.87
C THR A 822 6.50 2.53 0.74
N SER A 823 6.27 1.66 -0.26
CA SER A 823 5.04 0.85 -0.37
C SER A 823 4.92 -0.20 0.74
N LEU A 824 6.02 -0.57 1.39
CA LEU A 824 6.03 -1.58 2.46
C LEU A 824 5.24 -1.13 3.69
N THR A 825 5.24 0.18 3.99
CA THR A 825 4.65 0.73 5.22
C THR A 825 3.18 1.10 5.04
N VAL A 826 2.71 1.24 3.80
CA VAL A 826 1.32 1.62 3.46
C VAL A 826 0.30 0.66 4.07
N PHE A 827 0.54 -0.64 3.97
CA PHE A 827 -0.37 -1.64 4.54
C PHE A 827 -0.13 -1.84 6.04
N ALA A 828 1.12 -1.67 6.50
CA ALA A 828 1.49 -1.91 7.90
C ALA A 828 0.72 -1.01 8.87
N SER A 829 0.49 0.27 8.53
CA SER A 829 -0.23 1.23 9.37
C SER A 829 -1.74 0.95 9.48
N GLU A 830 -2.37 0.41 8.43
CA GLU A 830 -3.81 0.13 8.41
C GLU A 830 -4.17 -1.32 8.76
N ARG A 831 -3.16 -2.19 8.94
CA ARG A 831 -3.33 -3.63 9.18
C ARG A 831 -4.29 -3.94 10.32
N LEU A 832 -4.15 -3.23 11.45
CA LEU A 832 -4.95 -3.49 12.65
C LEU A 832 -6.42 -3.10 12.45
N LEU A 833 -6.67 -1.97 11.78
CA LEU A 833 -8.01 -1.55 11.38
C LEU A 833 -8.64 -2.58 10.44
N PHE A 834 -7.92 -3.01 9.40
CA PHE A 834 -8.40 -4.01 8.45
C PHE A 834 -8.78 -5.34 9.12
N MET A 835 -7.93 -5.86 10.02
CA MET A 835 -8.21 -7.11 10.73
C MET A 835 -9.49 -7.00 11.58
N ARG A 836 -9.72 -5.87 12.25
CA ARG A 836 -10.92 -5.63 13.06
C ARG A 836 -12.18 -5.48 12.22
N GLU A 837 -12.15 -4.64 11.17
CA GLU A 837 -13.30 -4.44 10.28
C GLU A 837 -13.68 -5.74 9.55
N ARG A 838 -12.68 -6.56 9.17
CA ARG A 838 -12.90 -7.89 8.58
C ARG A 838 -13.53 -8.86 9.58
N ALA A 839 -13.07 -8.88 10.83
CA ALA A 839 -13.62 -9.71 11.90
C ALA A 839 -15.11 -9.40 12.19
N LYS A 840 -15.48 -8.12 12.08
CA LYS A 840 -16.86 -7.63 12.23
C LYS A 840 -17.70 -7.75 10.95
N GLY A 841 -17.10 -8.14 9.82
CA GLY A 841 -17.79 -8.33 8.56
C GLY A 841 -18.31 -7.03 7.92
N TYR A 842 -17.53 -5.95 8.02
CA TYR A 842 -17.85 -4.64 7.42
C TYR A 842 -17.83 -4.69 5.88
N TYR A 843 -16.84 -5.36 5.31
CA TYR A 843 -16.65 -5.47 3.86
C TYR A 843 -15.88 -6.73 3.49
N SER A 844 -15.90 -7.05 2.20
CA SER A 844 -15.10 -8.13 1.65
C SER A 844 -13.61 -7.74 1.54
N PRO A 845 -12.68 -8.68 1.77
CA PRO A 845 -11.24 -8.42 1.59
C PRO A 845 -10.88 -7.97 0.18
N LEU A 846 -11.60 -8.46 -0.83
CA LEU A 846 -11.37 -8.11 -2.23
C LEU A 846 -11.69 -6.64 -2.51
N SER A 847 -12.84 -6.15 -2.03
CA SER A 847 -13.24 -4.74 -2.20
C SER A 847 -12.24 -3.78 -1.54
N TYR A 848 -11.71 -4.14 -0.35
CA TYR A 848 -10.68 -3.36 0.33
C TYR A 848 -9.35 -3.38 -0.43
N PHE A 849 -8.86 -4.56 -0.82
CA PHE A 849 -7.59 -4.68 -1.53
C PHE A 849 -7.62 -3.92 -2.86
N ALA A 850 -8.67 -4.10 -3.66
CA ALA A 850 -8.83 -3.41 -4.93
C ALA A 850 -8.87 -1.89 -4.75
N ALA A 851 -9.62 -1.38 -3.76
CA ALA A 851 -9.68 0.04 -3.46
C ALA A 851 -8.31 0.58 -3.02
N LYS A 852 -7.58 -0.17 -2.20
CA LYS A 852 -6.25 0.22 -1.73
C LYS A 852 -5.24 0.25 -2.87
N VAL A 853 -5.15 -0.83 -3.66
CA VAL A 853 -4.24 -0.93 -4.81
C VAL A 853 -4.50 0.20 -5.81
N MET A 854 -5.75 0.42 -6.23
CA MET A 854 -6.06 1.43 -7.24
C MET A 854 -5.78 2.86 -6.78
N PHE A 855 -6.21 3.23 -5.58
CA PHE A 855 -6.14 4.63 -5.12
C PHE A 855 -4.84 4.99 -4.40
N ASP A 856 -4.02 4.01 -4.03
CA ASP A 856 -2.69 4.23 -3.45
C ASP A 856 -1.59 4.14 -4.52
N ILE A 857 -1.62 3.10 -5.37
CA ILE A 857 -0.57 2.89 -6.39
C ILE A 857 -0.63 3.95 -7.48
N VAL A 858 -1.82 4.34 -7.95
CA VAL A 858 -1.90 5.29 -9.08
C VAL A 858 -1.26 6.64 -8.73
N PRO A 859 -1.63 7.35 -7.65
CA PRO A 859 -1.03 8.65 -7.37
C PRO A 859 0.46 8.53 -7.00
N LEU A 860 0.82 7.56 -6.16
CA LEU A 860 2.19 7.47 -5.62
C LEU A 860 3.19 6.79 -6.56
N ARG A 861 2.74 5.99 -7.53
CA ARG A 861 3.63 5.19 -8.40
C ARG A 861 3.47 5.44 -9.89
N LEU A 862 2.35 6.00 -10.36
CA LEU A 862 2.20 6.36 -11.78
C LEU A 862 2.77 7.75 -12.07
N ILE A 863 2.47 8.73 -11.20
CA ILE A 863 2.77 10.14 -11.44
C ILE A 863 4.28 10.46 -11.36
N PRO A 864 5.06 9.97 -10.37
CA PRO A 864 6.48 10.32 -10.29
C PRO A 864 7.33 9.87 -11.50
N PRO A 865 7.17 8.65 -12.06
CA PRO A 865 7.80 8.27 -13.32
C PRO A 865 7.42 9.14 -14.51
N ILE A 866 6.15 9.58 -14.57
CA ILE A 866 5.69 10.49 -15.63
C ILE A 866 6.39 11.83 -15.55
N ILE A 867 6.44 12.43 -14.36
CA ILE A 867 7.10 13.73 -14.14
C ILE A 867 8.60 13.63 -14.46
N LEU A 868 9.28 12.61 -13.94
CA LEU A 868 10.72 12.44 -14.17
C LEU A 868 11.02 12.17 -15.64
N GLY A 869 10.28 11.27 -16.27
CA GLY A 869 10.48 10.92 -17.68
C GLY A 869 10.24 12.10 -18.62
N ALA A 870 9.21 12.92 -18.35
CA ALA A 870 8.90 14.11 -19.13
C ALA A 870 10.00 15.19 -19.06
N ILE A 871 10.75 15.25 -17.96
CA ILE A 871 11.86 16.22 -17.77
C ILE A 871 13.18 15.65 -18.31
N VAL A 872 13.54 14.43 -17.92
CA VAL A 872 14.84 13.82 -18.25
C VAL A 872 14.97 13.54 -19.74
N TYR A 873 13.92 13.05 -20.39
CA TYR A 873 13.97 12.63 -21.79
C TYR A 873 14.40 13.77 -22.74
N PRO A 874 13.75 14.95 -22.73
CA PRO A 874 14.19 16.07 -23.57
C PRO A 874 15.49 16.73 -23.08
N MET A 875 15.77 16.77 -21.76
CA MET A 875 17.01 17.39 -21.24
C MET A 875 18.29 16.65 -21.65
N THR A 876 18.22 15.32 -21.70
CA THR A 876 19.38 14.47 -22.02
C THR A 876 19.61 14.32 -23.52
N GLY A 877 18.65 14.71 -24.37
CA GLY A 877 18.80 14.65 -25.83
C GLY A 877 18.65 13.23 -26.40
N LEU A 878 17.81 12.39 -25.78
CA LEU A 878 17.41 11.09 -26.32
C LEU A 878 16.67 11.25 -27.66
N VAL A 879 16.42 10.13 -28.37
CA VAL A 879 15.81 10.14 -29.71
C VAL A 879 14.50 10.97 -29.72
N PRO A 880 14.40 12.08 -30.50
CA PRO A 880 13.27 13.00 -30.40
C PRO A 880 12.03 12.51 -31.19
N ALA A 881 11.54 11.32 -30.88
CA ALA A 881 10.39 10.70 -31.54
C ALA A 881 9.29 10.34 -30.52
N TRP A 882 8.05 10.74 -30.79
CA TRP A 882 6.91 10.46 -29.91
C TRP A 882 6.72 8.97 -29.58
N PRO A 883 6.82 8.02 -30.55
CA PRO A 883 6.69 6.60 -30.23
C PRO A 883 7.77 6.10 -29.26
N GLU A 884 9.02 6.56 -29.41
CA GLU A 884 10.13 6.16 -28.55
C GLU A 884 10.01 6.76 -27.15
N PHE A 885 9.48 7.99 -27.05
CA PHE A 885 9.14 8.62 -25.77
C PHE A 885 8.06 7.84 -25.00
N PHE A 886 6.97 7.45 -25.66
CA PHE A 886 5.88 6.72 -24.99
C PHE A 886 6.30 5.30 -24.58
N LYS A 887 7.14 4.62 -25.36
CA LYS A 887 7.72 3.32 -24.96
C LYS A 887 8.65 3.47 -23.75
N PHE A 888 9.53 4.48 -23.75
CA PHE A 888 10.36 4.81 -22.59
C PHE A 888 9.53 5.05 -21.33
N LEU A 889 8.47 5.87 -21.45
CA LEU A 889 7.54 6.15 -20.36
C LEU A 889 6.82 4.89 -19.87
N LEU A 890 6.38 4.03 -20.79
CA LEU A 890 5.73 2.76 -20.50
C LEU A 890 6.64 1.85 -19.67
N PHE A 891 7.92 1.71 -20.03
CA PHE A 891 8.89 0.92 -19.26
C PHE A 891 9.09 1.47 -17.85
N LEU A 892 9.24 2.79 -17.70
CA LEU A 892 9.37 3.41 -16.36
C LEU A 892 8.14 3.16 -15.49
N ILE A 893 6.94 3.26 -16.05
CA ILE A 893 5.68 3.02 -15.35
C ILE A 893 5.54 1.54 -14.95
N LEU A 894 5.74 0.62 -15.90
CA LEU A 894 5.59 -0.81 -15.64
C LEU A 894 6.64 -1.32 -14.64
N PHE A 895 7.87 -0.84 -14.76
CA PHE A 895 8.93 -1.14 -13.79
C PHE A 895 8.55 -0.67 -12.38
N ASN A 896 8.12 0.59 -12.23
CA ASN A 896 7.74 1.13 -10.93
C ASN A 896 6.51 0.42 -10.34
N LEU A 897 5.56 -0.01 -11.18
CA LEU A 897 4.40 -0.78 -10.79
C LEU A 897 4.78 -2.20 -10.32
N ALA A 898 5.66 -2.90 -11.06
CA ALA A 898 6.15 -4.22 -10.70
C ALA A 898 6.95 -4.18 -9.37
N ALA A 899 7.84 -3.20 -9.24
CA ALA A 899 8.59 -2.92 -8.02
C ALA A 899 7.65 -2.68 -6.82
N ALA A 900 6.64 -1.83 -6.99
CA ALA A 900 5.66 -1.56 -5.95
C ALA A 900 4.83 -2.80 -5.56
N ALA A 901 4.45 -3.65 -6.53
CA ALA A 901 3.72 -4.89 -6.26
C ALA A 901 4.54 -5.89 -5.44
N ILE A 902 5.83 -6.04 -5.75
CA ILE A 902 6.76 -6.88 -4.98
C ILE A 902 6.89 -6.34 -3.54
N CYS A 903 7.13 -5.04 -3.38
CA CYS A 903 7.21 -4.42 -2.06
C CYS A 903 5.90 -4.57 -1.28
N LEU A 904 4.74 -4.38 -1.92
CA LEU A 904 3.44 -4.56 -1.26
C LEU A 904 3.25 -6.00 -0.75
N PHE A 905 3.62 -7.00 -1.56
CA PHE A 905 3.58 -8.41 -1.16
C PHE A 905 4.44 -8.68 0.09
N VAL A 906 5.68 -8.20 0.10
CA VAL A 906 6.60 -8.33 1.24
C VAL A 906 6.02 -7.64 2.49
N GLY A 907 5.45 -6.45 2.35
CA GLY A 907 4.85 -5.70 3.46
C GLY A 907 3.62 -6.37 4.08
N ILE A 908 2.90 -7.20 3.31
CA ILE A 908 1.75 -7.97 3.80
C ILE A 908 2.23 -9.23 4.55
N VAL A 909 3.25 -9.91 4.02
CA VAL A 909 3.79 -11.16 4.58
C VAL A 909 4.47 -10.92 5.92
N PHE A 910 5.32 -9.89 6.03
CA PHE A 910 6.08 -9.60 7.24
C PHE A 910 5.36 -8.60 8.15
N ARG A 911 5.18 -8.97 9.43
CA ARG A 911 4.51 -8.10 10.42
C ARG A 911 5.36 -6.91 10.86
N ASN A 912 6.67 -7.14 10.97
CA ASN A 912 7.61 -6.13 11.46
C ASN A 912 8.13 -5.30 10.28
N GLY A 913 7.89 -3.99 10.33
CA GLY A 913 8.30 -3.06 9.27
C GLY A 913 9.81 -3.03 9.03
N GLY A 914 10.63 -3.19 10.08
CA GLY A 914 12.09 -3.24 9.94
C GLY A 914 12.56 -4.47 9.15
N VAL A 915 11.98 -5.64 9.44
CA VAL A 915 12.27 -6.89 8.73
C VAL A 915 11.78 -6.81 7.27
N ALA A 916 10.59 -6.26 7.05
CA ALA A 916 10.04 -6.06 5.71
C ALA A 916 10.95 -5.15 4.85
N ASN A 917 11.47 -4.06 5.44
CA ASN A 917 12.38 -3.14 4.75
C ASN A 917 13.73 -3.79 4.40
N LEU A 918 14.30 -4.58 5.32
CA LEU A 918 15.54 -5.33 5.06
C LEU A 918 15.36 -6.30 3.89
N ILE A 919 14.29 -7.10 3.92
CA ILE A 919 14.00 -8.10 2.87
C ILE A 919 13.69 -7.41 1.55
N GLY A 920 12.88 -6.36 1.55
CA GLY A 920 12.57 -5.58 0.35
C GLY A 920 13.83 -4.99 -0.29
N SER A 921 14.74 -4.43 0.52
CA SER A 921 16.02 -3.88 0.04
C SER A 921 16.93 -4.96 -0.54
N LEU A 922 16.99 -6.15 0.08
CA LEU A 922 17.76 -7.29 -0.44
C LEU A 922 17.21 -7.79 -1.78
N ILE A 923 15.89 -7.87 -1.93
CA ILE A 923 15.25 -8.27 -3.20
C ILE A 923 15.58 -7.24 -4.30
N MET A 924 15.51 -5.94 -3.99
CA MET A 924 15.87 -4.90 -4.96
C MET A 924 17.35 -4.94 -5.34
N LEU A 925 18.25 -5.13 -4.38
CA LEU A 925 19.68 -5.25 -4.64
C LEU A 925 20.02 -6.48 -5.47
N PHE A 926 19.40 -7.63 -5.17
CA PHE A 926 19.52 -8.84 -5.97
C PHE A 926 19.06 -8.59 -7.41
N SER A 927 17.89 -7.98 -7.60
CA SER A 927 17.39 -7.68 -8.93
C SER A 927 18.32 -6.71 -9.67
N LEU A 928 18.84 -5.69 -9.00
CA LEU A 928 19.80 -4.73 -9.58
C LEU A 928 21.09 -5.41 -10.08
N LEU A 929 21.63 -6.38 -9.32
CA LEU A 929 22.84 -7.12 -9.70
C LEU A 929 22.67 -7.84 -11.04
N PHE A 930 21.51 -8.46 -11.26
CA PHE A 930 21.16 -9.18 -12.49
C PHE A 930 20.48 -8.30 -13.55
N SER A 931 20.70 -6.99 -13.54
CA SER A 931 20.12 -6.06 -14.54
C SER A 931 20.67 -6.21 -15.96
N GLY A 932 21.81 -6.88 -16.13
CA GLY A 932 22.57 -6.93 -17.39
C GLY A 932 23.63 -5.83 -17.53
N PHE A 933 23.66 -4.85 -16.60
CA PHE A 933 24.69 -3.80 -16.58
C PHE A 933 25.97 -4.22 -15.83
N PHE A 934 25.85 -4.82 -14.63
CA PHE A 934 27.01 -5.26 -13.84
C PHE A 934 27.56 -6.63 -14.23
N LEU A 935 26.68 -7.51 -14.70
CA LEU A 935 26.98 -8.89 -15.05
C LEU A 935 26.47 -9.13 -16.46
N ASN A 936 27.39 -9.40 -17.39
CA ASN A 936 27.05 -9.72 -18.78
C ASN A 936 26.31 -11.07 -18.84
N HIS A 937 25.27 -11.18 -19.67
CA HIS A 937 24.47 -12.40 -19.85
C HIS A 937 25.32 -13.63 -20.21
N GLU A 938 26.33 -13.46 -21.07
CA GLU A 938 27.16 -14.58 -21.54
C GLU A 938 28.15 -15.09 -20.48
N SER A 939 28.51 -14.26 -19.50
CA SER A 939 29.45 -14.65 -18.43
C SER A 939 28.77 -15.32 -17.23
N ILE A 940 27.43 -15.37 -17.21
CA ILE A 940 26.67 -16.02 -16.14
C ILE A 940 26.79 -17.55 -16.27
N PRO A 941 27.17 -18.27 -15.20
CA PRO A 941 27.15 -19.73 -15.21
C PRO A 941 25.77 -20.25 -15.59
N LYS A 942 25.68 -21.25 -16.50
CA LYS A 942 24.40 -21.78 -17.00
C LYS A 942 23.39 -22.16 -15.91
N ALA A 943 23.88 -22.61 -14.75
CA ALA A 943 23.05 -22.93 -13.58
C ALA A 943 22.38 -21.72 -12.91
N ALA A 944 22.91 -20.51 -13.10
CA ALA A 944 22.44 -19.26 -12.50
C ALA A 944 21.71 -18.34 -13.49
N VAL A 945 21.68 -18.65 -14.79
CA VAL A 945 21.03 -17.81 -15.83
C VAL A 945 19.55 -17.55 -15.54
N TRP A 946 18.83 -18.51 -14.96
CA TRP A 946 17.42 -18.35 -14.59
C TRP A 946 17.18 -17.25 -13.53
N LEU A 947 18.18 -16.91 -12.72
CA LEU A 947 18.10 -15.82 -11.73
C LEU A 947 17.96 -14.47 -12.41
N GLN A 948 18.50 -14.30 -13.62
CA GLN A 948 18.33 -13.09 -14.40
C GLN A 948 16.88 -12.90 -14.85
N ALA A 949 16.19 -13.99 -15.19
CA ALA A 949 14.76 -13.94 -15.54
C ALA A 949 13.85 -13.55 -14.36
N LEU A 950 14.34 -13.63 -13.11
CA LEU A 950 13.65 -13.14 -11.92
C LEU A 950 13.84 -11.63 -11.68
N SER A 951 14.75 -10.97 -12.42
CA SER A 951 15.07 -9.58 -12.21
C SER A 951 14.12 -8.65 -12.97
N ILE A 952 13.35 -7.84 -12.26
CA ILE A 952 12.56 -6.75 -12.87
C ILE A 952 13.45 -5.66 -13.49
N PHE A 953 14.66 -5.49 -12.96
CA PHE A 953 15.65 -4.56 -13.51
C PHE A 953 16.17 -4.99 -14.87
N HIS A 954 16.28 -6.30 -15.13
CA HIS A 954 16.70 -6.80 -16.44
C HIS A 954 15.71 -6.39 -17.53
N TYR A 955 14.42 -6.72 -17.36
CA TYR A 955 13.37 -6.34 -18.31
C TYR A 955 13.24 -4.81 -18.46
N GLY A 956 13.36 -4.07 -17.36
CA GLY A 956 13.29 -2.60 -17.40
C GLY A 956 14.48 -1.99 -18.15
N PHE A 957 15.69 -2.50 -17.92
CA PHE A 957 16.93 -1.96 -18.49
C PHE A 957 17.07 -2.34 -19.97
N GLU A 958 16.89 -3.63 -20.31
CA GLU A 958 16.92 -4.14 -21.68
C GLU A 958 15.89 -3.43 -22.56
N GLY A 959 14.65 -3.29 -22.08
CA GLY A 959 13.59 -2.60 -22.80
C GLY A 959 13.91 -1.14 -23.12
N ILE A 960 14.45 -0.39 -22.16
CA ILE A 960 14.80 1.02 -22.35
C ILE A 960 16.01 1.18 -23.27
N ILE A 961 17.06 0.36 -23.12
CA ILE A 961 18.27 0.50 -23.94
C ILE A 961 18.00 0.07 -25.40
N VAL A 962 17.21 -1.00 -25.61
CA VAL A 962 16.80 -1.43 -26.96
C VAL A 962 15.96 -0.35 -27.62
N ASN A 963 15.05 0.29 -26.88
CA ASN A 963 14.23 1.40 -27.38
C ASN A 963 15.07 2.59 -27.88
N GLU A 964 16.13 2.95 -27.16
CA GLU A 964 16.99 4.10 -27.52
C GLU A 964 18.02 3.76 -28.60
N VAL A 965 18.69 2.61 -28.50
CA VAL A 965 19.95 2.36 -29.24
C VAL A 965 19.75 1.53 -30.51
N LYS A 966 18.62 0.83 -30.66
CA LYS A 966 18.38 -0.09 -31.80
C LYS A 966 18.60 0.55 -33.18
N TYR A 967 18.26 1.82 -33.35
CA TYR A 967 18.35 2.54 -34.62
C TYR A 967 19.48 3.59 -34.65
N LEU A 968 20.34 3.63 -33.64
CA LEU A 968 21.49 4.55 -33.60
C LEU A 968 22.73 3.92 -34.24
N SER A 969 23.47 4.72 -35.01
CA SER A 969 24.84 4.43 -35.45
C SER A 969 25.81 5.16 -34.53
N LEU A 970 26.71 4.45 -33.86
CA LEU A 970 27.69 5.05 -32.94
C LEU A 970 29.02 5.27 -33.66
N VAL A 971 29.60 6.45 -33.49
CA VAL A 971 30.91 6.80 -34.06
C VAL A 971 32.03 6.45 -33.07
N ASP A 972 32.97 5.62 -33.51
CA ASP A 972 34.23 5.38 -32.80
C ASP A 972 35.39 6.04 -33.53
N LYS A 973 36.10 6.96 -32.85
CA LYS A 973 37.28 7.62 -33.42
C LYS A 973 38.52 6.83 -33.05
N LYS A 974 38.96 5.93 -33.93
CA LYS A 974 40.16 5.10 -33.69
C LYS A 974 41.19 5.33 -34.79
N TYR A 975 42.42 5.66 -34.40
CA TYR A 975 43.53 5.93 -35.32
C TYR A 975 43.28 7.04 -36.35
N GLY A 976 42.43 8.03 -36.03
CA GLY A 976 42.09 9.12 -36.95
C GLY A 976 41.05 8.76 -38.02
N LEU A 977 40.44 7.57 -37.94
CA LEU A 977 39.31 7.14 -38.76
C LEU A 977 38.05 7.09 -37.89
N ASP A 978 36.94 7.58 -38.44
CA ASP A 978 35.61 7.52 -37.82
C ASP A 978 34.96 6.20 -38.26
N ILE A 979 34.96 5.19 -37.38
CA ILE A 979 34.34 3.87 -37.62
C ILE A 979 32.91 3.91 -37.08
N GLU A 980 31.93 3.71 -37.95
CA GLU A 980 30.53 3.62 -37.54
C GLU A 980 30.14 2.19 -37.21
N VAL A 981 29.67 1.97 -35.97
CA VAL A 981 29.17 0.68 -35.52
C VAL A 981 27.66 0.78 -35.28
N PRO A 982 26.84 -0.10 -35.87
CA PRO A 982 25.40 -0.10 -35.61
C PRO A 982 25.13 -0.47 -34.14
N GLY A 983 24.26 0.29 -33.48
CA GLY A 983 23.92 0.10 -32.07
C GLY A 983 23.33 -1.28 -31.77
N SER A 984 22.65 -1.90 -32.74
CA SER A 984 22.17 -3.29 -32.66
C SER A 984 23.28 -4.32 -32.49
N ALA A 985 24.43 -4.13 -33.14
CA ALA A 985 25.59 -5.02 -32.99
C ALA A 985 26.25 -4.85 -31.61
N ILE A 986 26.29 -3.62 -31.09
CA ILE A 986 26.78 -3.34 -29.74
C ILE A 986 25.84 -3.98 -28.70
N LEU A 987 24.53 -3.79 -28.81
CA LEU A 987 23.53 -4.41 -27.94
C LEU A 987 23.68 -5.94 -27.88
N SER A 988 23.82 -6.58 -29.05
CA SER A 988 24.04 -8.03 -29.12
C SER A 988 25.35 -8.45 -28.46
N SER A 989 26.40 -7.63 -28.54
CA SER A 989 27.70 -7.91 -27.89
C SER A 989 27.64 -7.80 -26.36
N PHE A 990 26.71 -6.99 -25.83
CA PHE A 990 26.41 -6.92 -24.40
C PHE A 990 25.40 -7.97 -23.93
N GLY A 991 24.94 -8.86 -24.84
CA GLY A 991 24.00 -9.94 -24.53
C GLY A 991 22.54 -9.51 -24.43
N PHE A 992 22.17 -8.35 -25.00
CA PHE A 992 20.77 -7.89 -25.08
C PHE A 992 20.08 -8.35 -26.37
N ASP A 993 18.81 -8.74 -26.26
CA ASP A 993 17.98 -9.15 -27.40
C ASP A 993 17.25 -7.95 -28.03
N VAL A 994 17.69 -7.57 -29.24
CA VAL A 994 17.18 -6.42 -29.99
C VAL A 994 15.71 -6.57 -30.43
N MET A 995 15.13 -7.78 -30.32
CA MET A 995 13.74 -8.08 -30.65
C MET A 995 12.85 -8.30 -29.41
N ALA A 996 13.43 -8.31 -28.20
CA ALA A 996 12.71 -8.63 -26.96
C ALA A 996 11.84 -7.50 -26.41
N LEU A 997 11.82 -6.30 -27.01
CA LEU A 997 11.12 -5.13 -26.45
C LEU A 997 9.69 -5.42 -25.95
N TRP A 998 8.84 -6.09 -26.73
CA TRP A 998 7.47 -6.43 -26.30
C TRP A 998 7.41 -7.60 -25.31
N ARG A 999 8.40 -8.49 -25.35
CA ARG A 999 8.57 -9.57 -24.37
C ARG A 999 8.90 -9.00 -23.00
N ASP A 1000 9.70 -7.94 -22.93
CA ASP A 1000 10.06 -7.29 -21.68
C ASP A 1000 8.91 -6.48 -21.09
N VAL A 1001 8.14 -5.80 -21.94
CA VAL A 1001 6.86 -5.16 -21.55
C VAL A 1001 5.93 -6.20 -20.94
N LEU A 1002 5.76 -7.35 -21.60
CA LEU A 1002 4.92 -8.43 -21.09
C LEU A 1002 5.48 -9.02 -19.80
N GLY A 1003 6.81 -9.19 -19.69
CA GLY A 1003 7.50 -9.66 -18.49
C GLY A 1003 7.19 -8.77 -17.28
N LEU A 1004 7.42 -7.45 -17.39
CA LEU A 1004 7.10 -6.50 -16.32
C LEU A 1004 5.60 -6.50 -15.97
N GLY A 1005 4.73 -6.58 -16.97
CA GLY A 1005 3.28 -6.69 -16.76
C GLY A 1005 2.88 -7.95 -15.99
N ILE A 1006 3.49 -9.10 -16.32
CA ILE A 1006 3.30 -10.37 -15.61
C ILE A 1006 3.80 -10.23 -14.17
N PHE A 1007 4.99 -9.67 -13.93
CA PHE A 1007 5.50 -9.44 -12.57
C PHE A 1007 4.53 -8.59 -11.75
N ALA A 1008 4.08 -7.46 -12.28
CA ALA A 1008 3.10 -6.61 -11.61
C ALA A 1008 1.81 -7.38 -11.29
N GLY A 1009 1.23 -8.09 -12.26
CA GLY A 1009 -0.01 -8.84 -12.08
C GLY A 1009 0.12 -10.00 -11.07
N VAL A 1010 1.17 -10.82 -11.20
CA VAL A 1010 1.42 -11.98 -10.33
C VAL A 1010 1.63 -11.53 -8.89
N PHE A 1011 2.48 -10.52 -8.64
CA PHE A 1011 2.73 -10.07 -7.27
C PHE A 1011 1.53 -9.34 -6.64
N VAL A 1012 0.68 -8.68 -7.43
CA VAL A 1012 -0.61 -8.15 -6.93
C VAL A 1012 -1.55 -9.29 -6.52
N ILE A 1013 -1.64 -10.37 -7.31
CA ILE A 1013 -2.45 -11.55 -6.96
C ILE A 1013 -1.87 -12.24 -5.74
N LEU A 1014 -0.55 -12.43 -5.67
CA LEU A 1014 0.11 -13.02 -4.49
C LEU A 1014 -0.08 -12.16 -3.24
N ALA A 1015 -0.03 -10.83 -3.36
CA ALA A 1015 -0.34 -9.91 -2.28
C ALA A 1015 -1.79 -10.08 -1.78
N TYR A 1016 -2.75 -10.21 -2.70
CA TYR A 1016 -4.14 -10.50 -2.35
C TYR A 1016 -4.27 -11.85 -1.63
N VAL A 1017 -3.68 -12.92 -2.17
CA VAL A 1017 -3.72 -14.27 -1.59
C VAL A 1017 -3.07 -14.26 -0.20
N ALA A 1018 -1.90 -13.65 -0.05
CA ALA A 1018 -1.22 -13.48 1.22
C ALA A 1018 -2.09 -12.74 2.23
N MET A 1019 -2.74 -11.65 1.83
CA MET A 1019 -3.68 -10.94 2.71
C MET A 1019 -4.90 -11.79 3.05
N HIS A 1020 -5.44 -12.52 2.08
CA HIS A 1020 -6.63 -13.34 2.28
C HIS A 1020 -6.40 -14.45 3.31
N PHE A 1021 -5.23 -15.10 3.30
CA PHE A 1021 -4.89 -16.24 4.16
C PHE A 1021 -4.06 -15.89 5.41
N LEU A 1022 -3.07 -15.00 5.33
CA LEU A 1022 -2.19 -14.66 6.47
C LEU A 1022 -2.82 -13.63 7.42
N LEU A 1023 -3.76 -12.83 6.92
CA LEU A 1023 -4.45 -11.78 7.68
C LEU A 1023 -5.89 -12.17 8.02
N VAL A 1024 -6.12 -13.46 8.15
CA VAL A 1024 -7.22 -13.95 8.98
C VAL A 1024 -6.76 -13.80 10.42
N GLU A 1025 -7.61 -13.24 11.26
CA GLU A 1025 -7.38 -13.24 12.70
C GLU A 1025 -7.21 -14.71 13.13
N ARG A 1026 -5.97 -15.15 13.34
CA ARG A 1026 -5.68 -16.45 13.96
C ARG A 1026 -6.02 -16.29 15.45
N ARG A 1027 -7.31 -16.28 15.74
CA ARG A 1027 -7.88 -16.26 17.10
C ARG A 1027 -7.47 -17.52 17.81
#